data_AF-A0A7R8XDI2-F1
#
_entry.id   AF-A0A7R8XDI2-F1
#
_cell.length_a   1.000
_cell.length_b   1.000
_cell.length_c   1.000
_cell.angle_alpha   90.00
_cell.angle_beta   90.00
_cell.angle_gamma   90.00
#
_symmetry.space_group_name_H-M   'P 1'
#
loop_
_entity.id
_entity.type
_entity.pdbx_description
1 polymer ?
#
loop_
_entity_poly.entity_id
_entity_poly.type
_entity_poly.pdbx_seq_one_letter_code
_entity_poly.pdbx_strand_id
1 'polypeptide(L)'
;MKQEVNPYTYMPLKISQIEFETMSSFQIQSLAVTEIIKKEIYETITKTPMVDGPLDPRLGLSRKEGQCQTCSETLSNCCGHFGQYKLALPVFHVGFYRQTYTICQSICKHCSRVLIDPLKKLKYLQTMKTVSDLGQKRLFTKITNECKKISTCFYCRKHNGKVRKAPGLKIFLEASDMKEDLNPLKCLNLFRCIPKNEYNLVIPPAPIRPSVAMEQEGGSNEDDLTIKISEIIHCNQILVNSIQRDNPYSVILEDWDFIQNQCAQLISPDGTGKQIKGLLQRLKGKHGRFRGNLSGKRVDFSSRTVISPDPNLGVDEVGVPRHIAKILTIPERVAGFNIERLRKLIRNGVNYPGSNYVIKPCYNTADQLTVDDSLGELTVEQSTANESLKGLANDVLNEAASSALKEATNNNLTAGQLADGKLEEGQLANRKQEKPVRRKERKTGQEINMFLKYCNRTQTSKYLRIGDIVERHLQDGDIVLFNRQPCLHRMSIMAQRAKVHSEKNFKFKECCCTPYNADFDGDEMNVHVLQAYESRAEATELMCSIQGNGEPLIAAIQDFVTASYLLTSRNAFFSYETFGQYAPDLERKIEAKPVILRPSKQFPGKQLIEALLKEVVEVGYESRVGSGACINSVNTEAVTLISKNRSYKQDWNINDGYVVVIQNKYFFGRLGSVQDTYVIRDFQLGWGMLLRISNWKWKKNKICEEGYLKVNMKIEDYKSKKTGIGSNYNAELWVQRVQNQCFTNGCLRRAANHFWKTSSNWYFRRTLPHFAVYSKFPWDKGFVASSFRSGLSSTEFFFHAISGREGLVDTAVKTAETGYMQKRLMKALEDLSVMYVYTVRGSDKSIVQYVYGEECVDLCLVEWEDKIRRDVVCEELVSELKILHRQPKNDSSCINAREDSTNYQKVDEFLEGRMESCDLLALRDIFSTHKEKIKSALMSIYKSKLNTLKIEPGSAVGALAGQSIGEPGTQMTLKTFHFAGVASMNITLGVPRLKEIINAVRNINTPTIKTNFVKNWCLEEAKRVKGRIDKIYLKDIVSSMTEIYTQKESFLEVEICSETIPDFKRNLSNIVVSKIKSVERVILVKEKDYKLFVEGTGLKQIFGVEGVDYRRTVTNNIMEMERLLGIEAASEAIIREMQYTISSHGIKIDPILLMLLADAMACKGEVFGITRFGISKMKFSTLMLASFEQTGDHLFEAAIRNWKDAIKGVSESIIIGAPISMGTGSVELFYK
;
A
#
# COMPACT_ATOMS: atom_id res chain seq x y z
N MET A 1 -16.24 21.09 53.87
CA MET A 1 -14.85 21.15 53.38
C MET A 1 -14.87 21.81 52.01
N LYS A 2 -14.00 22.78 51.74
CA LYS A 2 -13.83 23.28 50.36
C LYS A 2 -13.25 22.13 49.54
N GLN A 3 -13.87 21.78 48.42
CA GLN A 3 -13.21 20.91 47.45
C GLN A 3 -12.01 21.69 46.91
N GLU A 4 -10.80 21.19 47.15
CA GLU A 4 -9.63 21.67 46.41
C GLU A 4 -9.89 21.33 44.95
N VAL A 5 -10.12 22.36 44.14
CA VAL A 5 -10.25 22.22 42.69
C VAL A 5 -8.87 21.87 42.17
N ASN A 6 -8.58 20.56 42.13
CA ASN A 6 -7.32 20.04 41.65
C ASN A 6 -7.19 20.44 40.17
N PRO A 7 -6.29 21.37 39.80
CA PRO A 7 -6.28 21.97 38.45
C PRO A 7 -5.92 20.96 37.35
N TYR A 8 -5.48 19.77 37.73
CA TYR A 8 -5.08 18.69 36.84
C TYR A 8 -6.20 17.71 36.47
N THR A 9 -7.41 17.76 37.07
CA THR A 9 -8.41 16.68 36.88
C THR A 9 -9.09 16.64 35.51
N TYR A 10 -8.92 17.65 34.64
CA TYR A 10 -9.64 17.74 33.35
C TYR A 10 -8.80 18.19 32.14
N MET A 11 -7.46 18.20 32.22
CA MET A 11 -6.63 18.52 31.06
C MET A 11 -6.36 17.26 30.22
N PRO A 12 -6.81 17.16 28.95
CA PRO A 12 -6.54 16.00 28.11
C PRO A 12 -5.05 15.93 27.76
N LEU A 13 -4.37 14.86 28.21
CA LEU A 13 -2.96 14.64 27.95
C LEU A 13 -2.75 13.82 26.68
N LYS A 14 -1.85 14.28 25.80
CA LYS A 14 -1.40 13.55 24.60
C LYS A 14 -0.10 12.82 24.90
N ILE A 15 -0.02 11.54 24.51
CA ILE A 15 1.23 10.76 24.63
C ILE A 15 2.25 11.32 23.63
N SER A 16 3.42 11.73 24.12
CA SER A 16 4.48 12.36 23.31
C SER A 16 5.60 11.39 22.90
N GLN A 17 5.93 10.43 23.76
CA GLN A 17 7.05 9.51 23.62
C GLN A 17 6.80 8.23 24.42
N ILE A 18 7.34 7.11 23.95
CA ILE A 18 7.40 5.83 24.66
C ILE A 18 8.85 5.52 25.01
N GLU A 19 9.11 5.10 26.24
CA GLU A 19 10.41 4.63 26.71
C GLU A 19 10.36 3.11 26.95
N PHE A 20 11.28 2.38 26.33
CA PHE A 20 11.39 0.93 26.45
C PHE A 20 12.44 0.58 27.51
N GLU A 21 12.02 0.11 28.68
CA GLU A 21 12.91 -0.30 29.77
C GLU A 21 12.69 -1.79 30.17
N THR A 22 13.71 -2.43 30.74
CA THR A 22 13.57 -3.72 31.42
C THR A 22 13.13 -3.53 32.88
N MET A 23 11.99 -4.09 33.28
CA MET A 23 11.52 -4.01 34.67
C MET A 23 12.49 -4.65 35.67
N SER A 24 12.81 -3.92 36.74
CA SER A 24 13.48 -4.41 37.93
C SER A 24 12.55 -5.24 38.82
N SER A 25 13.13 -6.06 39.70
CA SER A 25 12.39 -6.86 40.68
C SER A 25 11.50 -6.03 41.61
N PHE A 26 11.97 -4.84 42.00
CA PHE A 26 11.20 -3.87 42.79
C PHE A 26 10.02 -3.28 42.00
N GLN A 27 10.22 -2.89 40.72
CA GLN A 27 9.13 -2.44 39.85
C GLN A 27 8.08 -3.55 39.68
N ILE A 28 8.50 -4.80 39.53
CA ILE A 28 7.58 -5.97 39.46
C ILE A 28 6.75 -6.09 40.73
N GLN A 29 7.37 -6.00 41.91
CA GLN A 29 6.66 -6.03 43.20
C GLN A 29 5.68 -4.86 43.35
N SER A 30 6.05 -3.65 42.91
CA SER A 30 5.17 -2.47 43.00
C SER A 30 3.98 -2.50 42.01
N LEU A 31 4.11 -3.22 40.90
CA LEU A 31 3.04 -3.40 39.90
C LEU A 31 2.12 -4.58 40.23
N ALA A 32 2.60 -5.57 40.98
CA ALA A 32 1.87 -6.78 41.30
C ALA A 32 0.91 -6.60 42.48
N VAL A 33 -0.38 -6.86 42.26
CA VAL A 33 -1.42 -6.78 43.31
C VAL A 33 -1.40 -8.00 44.24
N THR A 34 -1.00 -9.17 43.72
CA THR A 34 -0.86 -10.39 44.52
C THR A 34 0.30 -11.25 44.04
N GLU A 35 0.84 -12.04 44.96
CA GLU A 35 1.71 -13.17 44.66
C GLU A 35 0.86 -14.42 44.43
N ILE A 36 1.23 -15.25 43.45
CA ILE A 36 0.58 -16.54 43.18
C ILE A 36 1.40 -17.63 43.87
N ILE A 37 0.75 -18.60 44.51
CA ILE A 37 1.42 -19.66 45.28
C ILE A 37 0.93 -21.05 44.86
N LYS A 38 -0.37 -21.18 44.61
CA LYS A 38 -1.04 -22.45 44.28
C LYS A 38 -1.01 -22.70 42.78
N LYS A 39 -0.93 -23.98 42.39
CA LYS A 39 -0.96 -24.38 40.96
C LYS A 39 -2.39 -24.58 40.46
N GLU A 40 -3.31 -24.90 41.37
CA GLU A 40 -4.72 -25.17 41.12
C GLU A 40 -5.40 -23.94 40.54
N ILE A 41 -6.10 -24.10 39.41
CA ILE A 41 -6.80 -23.01 38.73
C ILE A 41 -8.16 -22.76 39.40
N TYR A 42 -8.85 -23.83 39.77
CA TYR A 42 -10.18 -23.85 40.36
C TYR A 42 -10.17 -24.65 41.67
N GLU A 43 -11.03 -24.27 42.60
CA GLU A 43 -11.33 -25.08 43.78
C GLU A 43 -12.27 -26.23 43.42
N THR A 44 -11.96 -27.44 43.91
CA THR A 44 -12.57 -28.71 43.46
C THR A 44 -14.08 -28.81 43.71
N ILE A 45 -14.57 -28.14 44.76
CA ILE A 45 -15.96 -28.24 45.23
C ILE A 45 -16.83 -27.16 44.57
N THR A 46 -16.39 -25.91 44.65
CA THR A 46 -17.14 -24.71 44.24
C THR A 46 -16.98 -24.39 42.75
N LYS A 47 -15.95 -24.93 42.09
CA LYS A 47 -15.50 -24.56 40.73
C LYS A 47 -15.24 -23.05 40.56
N THR A 48 -15.06 -22.30 41.65
CA THR A 48 -14.64 -20.90 41.62
C THR A 48 -13.12 -20.80 41.45
N PRO A 49 -12.60 -19.71 40.85
CA PRO A 49 -11.15 -19.53 40.71
C PRO A 49 -10.45 -19.58 42.06
N MET A 50 -9.32 -20.29 42.13
CA MET A 50 -8.55 -20.48 43.36
C MET A 50 -7.90 -19.17 43.82
N VAL A 51 -8.06 -18.84 45.10
CA VAL A 51 -7.35 -17.71 45.75
C VAL A 51 -5.86 -18.05 45.86
N ASP A 52 -5.02 -17.11 45.45
CA ASP A 52 -3.56 -17.26 45.22
C ASP A 52 -3.22 -18.28 44.11
N GLY A 53 -4.16 -18.56 43.21
CA GLY A 53 -4.00 -19.40 42.02
C GLY A 53 -3.91 -18.60 40.70
N PRO A 54 -3.68 -19.26 39.54
CA PRO A 54 -3.42 -18.58 38.27
C PRO A 54 -4.54 -17.66 37.75
N LEU A 55 -5.79 -17.83 38.19
CA LEU A 55 -6.96 -17.03 37.80
C LEU A 55 -7.59 -16.26 38.98
N ASP A 56 -6.79 -15.89 39.97
CA ASP A 56 -7.26 -15.13 41.14
C ASP A 56 -8.09 -13.88 40.74
N PRO A 57 -9.30 -13.66 41.28
CA PRO A 57 -10.16 -12.52 40.94
C PRO A 57 -9.55 -11.12 41.18
N ARG A 58 -8.46 -11.01 41.93
CA ARG A 58 -7.67 -9.78 42.10
C ARG A 58 -6.90 -9.41 40.83
N LEU A 59 -6.58 -10.37 39.95
CA LEU A 59 -5.89 -10.16 38.67
C LEU A 59 -6.82 -9.66 37.54
N GLY A 60 -8.11 -9.51 37.84
CA GLY A 60 -9.16 -9.18 36.89
C GLY A 60 -10.11 -10.36 36.64
N LEU A 61 -11.07 -10.16 35.75
CA LEU A 61 -12.04 -11.18 35.35
C LEU A 61 -11.62 -11.86 34.05
N SER A 62 -11.96 -13.14 33.87
CA SER A 62 -11.94 -13.80 32.55
C SER A 62 -13.34 -14.00 31.97
N ARG A 63 -14.38 -14.00 32.81
CA ARG A 63 -15.79 -14.18 32.45
C ARG A 63 -16.53 -12.83 32.52
N LYS A 64 -17.65 -12.71 31.79
CA LYS A 64 -18.51 -11.51 31.82
C LYS A 64 -19.27 -11.35 33.15
N GLU A 65 -19.52 -12.47 33.82
CA GLU A 65 -20.16 -12.54 35.14
C GLU A 65 -19.12 -12.37 36.25
N GLY A 66 -19.46 -11.55 37.25
CA GLY A 66 -18.59 -11.21 38.38
C GLY A 66 -18.13 -9.75 38.38
N GLN A 67 -17.40 -9.38 39.43
CA GLN A 67 -16.73 -8.09 39.61
C GLN A 67 -15.30 -8.34 40.06
N CYS A 68 -14.33 -7.58 39.55
CA CYS A 68 -12.94 -7.74 39.98
C CYS A 68 -12.79 -7.32 41.44
N GLN A 69 -12.08 -8.10 42.26
CA GLN A 69 -11.90 -7.77 43.68
C GLN A 69 -11.02 -6.54 43.92
N THR A 70 -10.23 -6.11 42.93
CA THR A 70 -9.31 -4.98 43.03
C THR A 70 -9.97 -3.66 42.61
N CYS A 71 -10.58 -3.59 41.41
CA CYS A 71 -11.22 -2.36 40.93
C CYS A 71 -12.76 -2.32 41.09
N SER A 72 -13.41 -3.44 41.48
CA SER A 72 -14.88 -3.58 41.55
C SER A 72 -15.63 -3.36 40.22
N GLU A 73 -14.93 -3.40 39.08
CA GLU A 73 -15.52 -3.23 37.76
C GLU A 73 -15.84 -4.55 37.05
N THR A 74 -16.68 -4.46 36.02
CA THR A 74 -16.99 -5.53 35.07
C THR A 74 -15.88 -5.72 34.04
N LEU A 75 -15.88 -6.87 33.34
CA LEU A 75 -14.89 -7.22 32.31
C LEU A 75 -14.71 -6.17 31.20
N SER A 76 -15.73 -5.36 30.92
CA SER A 76 -15.70 -4.29 29.91
C SER A 76 -14.82 -3.10 30.28
N ASN A 77 -14.70 -2.81 31.58
CA ASN A 77 -14.05 -1.60 32.09
C ASN A 77 -12.74 -1.95 32.82
N CYS A 78 -12.73 -3.09 33.52
CA CYS A 78 -11.58 -3.62 34.24
C CYS A 78 -10.38 -3.80 33.30
N CYS A 79 -9.37 -2.93 33.43
CA CYS A 79 -8.12 -3.03 32.68
C CYS A 79 -7.29 -4.30 33.01
N GLY A 80 -7.58 -4.93 34.15
CA GLY A 80 -6.85 -6.08 34.68
C GLY A 80 -5.61 -5.68 35.49
N HIS A 81 -5.13 -6.59 36.35
CA HIS A 81 -4.05 -6.32 37.30
C HIS A 81 -2.96 -7.39 37.21
N PHE A 82 -1.69 -6.96 37.37
CA PHE A 82 -0.56 -7.88 37.30
C PHE A 82 -0.41 -8.68 38.60
N GLY A 83 0.14 -9.88 38.48
CA GLY A 83 0.60 -10.70 39.61
C GLY A 83 2.10 -10.96 39.52
N GLN A 84 2.67 -11.54 40.58
CA GLN A 84 4.06 -11.97 40.60
C GLN A 84 4.22 -13.41 41.10
N TYR A 85 5.33 -14.04 40.70
CA TYR A 85 5.76 -15.35 41.19
C TYR A 85 7.27 -15.34 41.48
N LYS A 86 7.69 -15.85 42.64
CA LYS A 86 9.11 -15.97 42.99
C LYS A 86 9.67 -17.33 42.57
N LEU A 87 10.67 -17.32 41.69
CA LEU A 87 11.42 -18.52 41.31
C LEU A 87 12.47 -18.87 42.37
N ALA A 88 12.74 -20.16 42.58
CA ALA A 88 13.74 -20.62 43.54
C ALA A 88 15.19 -20.40 43.05
N LEU A 89 15.42 -20.55 41.75
CA LEU A 89 16.71 -20.29 41.10
C LEU A 89 16.53 -19.38 39.87
N PRO A 90 17.53 -18.55 39.52
CA PRO A 90 17.44 -17.67 38.36
C PRO A 90 17.48 -18.47 37.04
N VAL A 91 16.82 -17.98 36.00
CA VAL A 91 16.78 -18.59 34.65
C VAL A 91 17.15 -17.57 33.56
N PHE A 92 17.66 -18.02 32.42
CA PHE A 92 17.92 -17.12 31.29
C PHE A 92 16.63 -16.69 30.58
N HIS A 93 16.41 -15.38 30.48
CA HIS A 93 15.33 -14.81 29.67
C HIS A 93 15.62 -14.97 28.16
N VAL A 94 14.80 -15.74 27.44
CA VAL A 94 15.00 -16.09 26.01
C VAL A 94 15.26 -14.88 25.12
N GLY A 95 14.43 -13.83 25.25
CA GLY A 95 14.54 -12.61 24.43
C GLY A 95 15.84 -11.82 24.63
N PHE A 96 16.54 -12.05 25.75
CA PHE A 96 17.77 -11.36 26.11
C PHE A 96 19.01 -12.26 26.04
N TYR A 97 18.84 -13.57 25.85
CA TYR A 97 19.91 -14.58 25.84
C TYR A 97 21.04 -14.27 24.84
N ARG A 98 20.73 -13.66 23.69
CA ARG A 98 21.73 -13.24 22.69
C ARG A 98 22.61 -12.09 23.21
N GLN A 99 22.02 -11.15 23.94
CA GLN A 99 22.67 -9.99 24.53
C GLN A 99 23.45 -10.41 25.77
N THR A 100 22.88 -11.22 26.66
CA THR A 100 23.57 -11.86 27.80
C THR A 100 24.86 -12.56 27.36
N TYR A 101 24.78 -13.41 26.32
CA TYR A 101 25.95 -14.05 25.72
C TYR A 101 27.00 -13.04 25.20
N THR A 102 26.57 -11.95 24.58
CA THR A 102 27.45 -10.90 24.06
C THR A 102 28.14 -10.12 25.19
N ILE A 103 27.44 -9.87 26.30
CA ILE A 103 28.00 -9.27 27.52
C ILE A 103 29.01 -10.22 28.15
N CYS A 104 28.68 -11.51 28.31
CA CYS A 104 29.60 -12.54 28.81
C CYS A 104 30.86 -12.68 27.94
N GLN A 105 30.77 -12.47 26.62
CA GLN A 105 31.96 -12.38 25.75
C GLN A 105 32.82 -11.14 26.01
N SER A 106 32.22 -10.03 26.46
CA SER A 106 32.87 -8.73 26.57
C SER A 106 33.43 -8.40 27.96
N ILE A 107 33.09 -9.17 29.00
CA ILE A 107 33.57 -8.98 30.38
C ILE A 107 34.57 -10.04 30.83
N CYS A 108 35.41 -9.70 31.81
CA CYS A 108 36.26 -10.65 32.52
C CYS A 108 35.44 -11.50 33.51
N LYS A 109 35.68 -12.82 33.52
CA LYS A 109 34.92 -13.81 34.30
C LYS A 109 35.33 -13.89 35.77
N HIS A 110 36.30 -13.08 36.19
CA HIS A 110 36.77 -13.01 37.58
C HIS A 110 36.62 -11.64 38.24
N CYS A 111 36.68 -10.55 37.46
CA CYS A 111 36.55 -9.19 38.02
C CYS A 111 35.36 -8.39 37.45
N SER A 112 34.61 -8.94 36.48
CA SER A 112 33.46 -8.31 35.82
C SER A 112 33.73 -7.00 35.09
N ARG A 113 34.99 -6.58 34.92
CA ARG A 113 35.36 -5.40 34.13
C ARG A 113 35.38 -5.76 32.64
N VAL A 114 35.02 -4.80 31.78
CA VAL A 114 35.05 -4.95 30.31
C VAL A 114 36.48 -5.24 29.84
N LEU A 115 36.62 -6.20 28.92
CA LEU A 115 37.89 -6.63 28.31
C LEU A 115 38.32 -5.65 27.22
N ILE A 116 38.70 -4.44 27.63
CA ILE A 116 39.21 -3.41 26.71
C ILE A 116 40.29 -2.58 27.39
N ASP A 117 41.22 -2.09 26.58
CA ASP A 117 42.27 -1.15 26.98
C ASP A 117 41.63 0.11 27.62
N PRO A 118 42.02 0.50 28.86
CA PRO A 118 41.49 1.68 29.53
C PRO A 118 41.58 2.97 28.70
N LEU A 119 42.64 3.17 27.93
CA LEU A 119 42.81 4.37 27.09
C LEU A 119 41.82 4.39 25.93
N LYS A 120 41.61 3.24 25.28
CA LYS A 120 40.58 3.09 24.24
C LYS A 120 39.17 3.20 24.80
N LYS A 121 38.92 2.70 26.03
CA LYS A 121 37.62 2.83 26.72
C LYS A 121 37.21 4.30 26.82
N LEU A 122 38.11 5.18 27.24
CA LEU A 122 37.84 6.61 27.37
C LEU A 122 37.53 7.25 26.00
N LYS A 123 38.33 6.94 24.97
CA LYS A 123 38.07 7.39 23.59
C LYS A 123 36.69 6.94 23.10
N TYR A 124 36.34 5.65 23.28
CA TYR A 124 35.03 5.14 22.88
C TYR A 124 33.86 5.76 23.66
N LEU A 125 34.02 6.04 24.95
CA LEU A 125 33.00 6.74 25.74
C LEU A 125 32.78 8.19 25.27
N GLN A 126 33.84 8.88 24.84
CA GLN A 126 33.72 10.20 24.21
C GLN A 126 33.00 10.09 22.86
N THR A 127 33.39 9.15 22.00
CA THR A 127 32.74 8.93 20.68
C THR A 127 31.27 8.51 20.81
N MET A 128 30.91 7.69 21.80
CA MET A 128 29.52 7.27 22.01
C MET A 128 28.57 8.43 22.31
N LYS A 129 29.06 9.54 22.89
CA LYS A 129 28.24 10.73 23.17
C LYS A 129 27.98 11.62 21.95
N THR A 130 28.85 11.58 20.94
CA THR A 130 28.77 12.46 19.77
C THR A 130 28.17 11.79 18.54
N VAL A 131 28.13 10.45 18.51
CA VAL A 131 27.73 9.67 17.34
C VAL A 131 26.25 9.27 17.41
N SER A 132 25.56 9.36 16.27
CA SER A 132 24.15 8.95 16.10
C SER A 132 23.94 7.44 16.30
N ASP A 133 22.70 7.01 16.57
CA ASP A 133 22.37 5.65 16.99
C ASP A 133 22.85 4.54 16.02
N LEU A 134 22.83 4.81 14.71
CA LEU A 134 23.37 3.88 13.71
C LEU A 134 24.90 3.74 13.85
N GLY A 135 25.59 4.84 14.10
CA GLY A 135 27.02 4.84 14.40
C GLY A 135 27.33 4.21 15.76
N GLN A 136 26.47 4.37 16.77
CA GLN A 136 26.58 3.65 18.05
C GLN A 136 26.44 2.13 17.85
N LYS A 137 25.49 1.65 17.03
CA LYS A 137 25.38 0.23 16.65
C LYS A 137 26.67 -0.29 15.98
N ARG A 138 27.24 0.49 15.03
CA ARG A 138 28.53 0.17 14.38
C ARG A 138 29.67 0.11 15.41
N LEU A 139 29.73 1.09 16.32
CA LEU A 139 30.77 1.21 17.34
C LEU A 139 30.70 0.09 18.40
N PHE A 140 29.50 -0.23 18.88
CA PHE A 140 29.27 -1.36 19.80
C PHE A 140 29.70 -2.69 19.18
N THR A 141 29.44 -2.90 17.90
CA THR A 141 29.90 -4.08 17.15
C THR A 141 31.42 -4.14 17.06
N LYS A 142 32.08 -2.98 16.82
CA LYS A 142 33.54 -2.85 16.84
C LYS A 142 34.13 -3.17 18.21
N ILE A 143 33.62 -2.56 19.28
CA ILE A 143 34.01 -2.78 20.68
C ILE A 143 33.90 -4.27 21.03
N THR A 144 32.75 -4.90 20.73
CA THR A 144 32.51 -6.32 20.98
C THR A 144 33.53 -7.21 20.27
N ASN A 145 33.89 -6.88 19.03
CA ASN A 145 34.88 -7.63 18.25
C ASN A 145 36.33 -7.40 18.68
N GLU A 146 36.65 -6.26 19.32
CA GLU A 146 37.93 -6.07 20.01
C GLU A 146 37.98 -6.87 21.32
N CYS A 147 36.93 -6.84 22.14
CA CYS A 147 36.86 -7.59 23.40
C CYS A 147 37.08 -9.09 23.20
N LYS A 148 36.49 -9.68 22.14
CA LYS A 148 36.66 -11.11 21.77
C LYS A 148 38.10 -11.54 21.46
N LYS A 149 39.00 -10.61 21.13
CA LYS A 149 40.41 -10.91 20.82
C LYS A 149 41.30 -10.94 22.07
N ILE A 150 40.82 -10.39 23.19
CA ILE A 150 41.59 -10.20 24.41
C ILE A 150 41.36 -11.39 25.35
N SER A 151 42.37 -12.23 25.51
CA SER A 151 42.34 -13.37 26.44
C SER A 151 42.70 -12.95 27.88
N THR A 152 43.74 -12.14 28.07
CA THR A 152 44.20 -11.71 29.41
C THR A 152 43.53 -10.41 29.87
N CYS A 153 43.07 -10.35 31.12
CA CYS A 153 42.41 -9.17 31.66
C CYS A 153 43.41 -8.09 32.11
N PHE A 154 43.29 -6.86 31.59
CA PHE A 154 44.12 -5.72 32.00
C PHE A 154 44.09 -5.38 33.50
N TYR A 155 43.03 -5.75 34.22
CA TYR A 155 42.85 -5.36 35.63
C TYR A 155 43.25 -6.45 36.63
N CYS A 156 42.85 -7.71 36.40
CA CYS A 156 43.13 -8.81 37.33
C CYS A 156 44.14 -9.84 36.81
N ARG A 157 44.70 -9.61 35.60
CA ARG A 157 45.69 -10.44 34.90
C ARG A 157 45.29 -11.91 34.62
N LYS A 158 44.16 -12.40 35.14
CA LYS A 158 43.62 -13.73 34.86
C LYS A 158 43.25 -13.90 33.38
N HIS A 159 43.49 -15.11 32.88
CA HIS A 159 43.12 -15.56 31.54
C HIS A 159 41.60 -15.75 31.42
N ASN A 160 41.02 -15.43 30.27
CA ASN A 160 39.61 -15.62 29.95
C ASN A 160 39.55 -16.52 28.71
N GLY A 161 38.94 -17.69 28.88
CA GLY A 161 38.65 -18.62 27.79
C GLY A 161 37.67 -18.06 26.76
N LYS A 162 37.50 -18.80 25.65
CA LYS A 162 36.51 -18.45 24.62
C LYS A 162 35.12 -18.86 25.12
N VAL A 163 34.18 -17.91 25.11
CA VAL A 163 32.77 -18.20 25.46
C VAL A 163 32.02 -18.66 24.21
N ARG A 164 31.44 -19.87 24.27
CA ARG A 164 30.61 -20.48 23.22
C ARG A 164 29.19 -20.77 23.72
N LYS A 165 28.28 -21.01 22.77
CA LYS A 165 26.92 -21.53 23.04
C LYS A 165 26.89 -23.03 22.81
N ALA A 166 26.10 -23.74 23.60
CA ALA A 166 25.66 -25.11 23.33
C ALA A 166 24.25 -25.13 22.73
N PRO A 167 23.75 -26.29 22.26
CA PRO A 167 22.31 -26.50 22.06
C PRO A 167 21.53 -26.16 23.35
N GLY A 168 20.36 -25.52 23.18
CA GLY A 168 19.55 -25.02 24.30
C GLY A 168 20.06 -23.70 24.90
N LEU A 169 19.59 -23.40 26.11
CA LEU A 169 19.89 -22.16 26.85
C LEU A 169 21.13 -22.30 27.74
N LYS A 170 22.22 -22.89 27.22
CA LYS A 170 23.48 -23.10 27.95
C LYS A 170 24.68 -22.40 27.31
N ILE A 171 25.50 -21.77 28.16
CA ILE A 171 26.71 -21.03 27.80
C ILE A 171 27.92 -21.72 28.44
N PHE A 172 29.00 -21.89 27.67
CA PHE A 172 30.21 -22.57 28.12
C PHE A 172 31.44 -21.69 27.95
N LEU A 173 32.38 -21.79 28.89
CA LEU A 173 33.72 -21.22 28.82
C LEU A 173 34.71 -22.33 28.45
N GLU A 174 35.40 -22.20 27.32
CA GLU A 174 36.52 -23.07 26.94
C GLU A 174 37.83 -22.45 27.43
N ALA A 175 38.42 -23.04 28.47
CA ALA A 175 39.73 -22.67 28.99
C ALA A 175 40.53 -23.95 29.28
N SER A 176 41.55 -24.20 28.44
CA SER A 176 42.55 -25.31 28.60
C SER A 176 41.91 -26.66 28.92
N ASP A 177 41.43 -27.35 27.87
CA ASP A 177 40.82 -28.69 27.82
C ASP A 177 39.58 -28.95 28.70
N MET A 178 39.33 -28.14 29.73
CA MET A 178 38.12 -28.14 30.52
C MET A 178 37.06 -27.19 29.93
N LYS A 179 35.80 -27.63 30.00
CA LYS A 179 34.62 -26.82 29.70
C LYS A 179 33.97 -26.42 31.03
N GLU A 180 33.83 -25.14 31.29
CA GLU A 180 33.14 -24.64 32.48
C GLU A 180 31.77 -24.07 32.10
N ASP A 181 30.71 -24.60 32.70
CA ASP A 181 29.34 -24.16 32.48
C ASP A 181 29.09 -22.80 33.18
N LEU A 182 28.64 -21.82 32.39
CA LEU A 182 28.25 -20.49 32.82
C LEU A 182 26.74 -20.46 33.07
N ASN A 183 26.31 -21.14 34.15
CA ASN A 183 24.91 -21.21 34.58
C ASN A 183 24.32 -19.81 34.90
N PRO A 184 22.98 -19.64 34.87
CA PRO A 184 22.34 -18.35 35.17
C PRO A 184 22.80 -17.72 36.49
N LEU A 185 22.93 -18.52 37.56
CA LEU A 185 23.40 -18.08 38.87
C LEU A 185 24.85 -17.57 38.86
N LYS A 186 25.74 -18.22 38.10
CA LYS A 186 27.12 -17.72 37.89
C LYS A 186 27.11 -16.41 37.10
N CYS A 187 26.32 -16.33 36.03
CA CYS A 187 26.20 -15.13 35.21
C CYS A 187 25.65 -13.93 36.00
N LEU A 188 24.63 -14.15 36.83
CA LEU A 188 24.09 -13.13 37.74
C LEU A 188 25.17 -12.61 38.70
N ASN A 189 25.96 -13.52 39.28
CA ASN A 189 27.07 -13.13 40.16
C ASN A 189 28.17 -12.30 39.46
N LEU A 190 28.36 -12.46 38.15
CA LEU A 190 29.24 -11.62 37.34
C LEU A 190 28.64 -10.22 37.09
N PHE A 191 27.32 -10.07 37.00
CA PHE A 191 26.67 -8.81 36.67
C PHE A 191 26.50 -7.91 37.90
N ARG A 192 27.46 -6.99 38.09
CA ARG A 192 27.49 -6.05 39.23
C ARG A 192 26.30 -5.10 39.34
N CYS A 193 25.56 -4.86 38.25
CA CYS A 193 24.47 -3.89 38.19
C CYS A 193 23.08 -4.51 38.43
N ILE A 194 22.99 -5.81 38.74
CA ILE A 194 21.73 -6.52 38.97
C ILE A 194 21.67 -6.94 40.44
N PRO A 195 20.56 -6.70 41.17
CA PRO A 195 20.40 -7.20 42.54
C PRO A 195 20.45 -8.73 42.56
N LYS A 196 21.16 -9.31 43.53
CA LYS A 196 21.56 -10.73 43.48
C LYS A 196 20.52 -11.73 43.98
N ASN A 197 19.47 -11.27 44.66
CA ASN A 197 18.62 -12.09 45.54
C ASN A 197 17.12 -12.09 45.16
N GLU A 198 16.71 -11.55 44.00
CA GLU A 198 15.29 -11.44 43.64
C GLU A 198 15.01 -12.00 42.24
N TYR A 199 14.20 -13.07 42.16
CA TYR A 199 13.90 -13.82 40.92
C TYR A 199 12.39 -13.76 40.61
N ASN A 200 11.87 -12.55 40.42
CA ASN A 200 10.43 -12.32 40.25
C ASN A 200 10.02 -12.49 38.77
N LEU A 201 9.05 -13.36 38.51
CA LEU A 201 8.37 -13.52 37.23
C LEU A 201 7.04 -12.74 37.26
N VAL A 202 6.81 -11.88 36.26
CA VAL A 202 5.52 -11.18 36.08
C VAL A 202 4.49 -12.14 35.51
N ILE A 203 3.30 -12.16 36.12
CA ILE A 203 2.14 -12.88 35.62
C ILE A 203 1.17 -11.89 34.95
N PRO A 204 0.76 -12.13 33.69
CA PRO A 204 -0.16 -11.26 32.99
C PRO A 204 -1.57 -11.30 33.60
N PRO A 205 -2.31 -10.16 33.58
CA PRO A 205 -3.71 -10.08 33.99
C PRO A 205 -4.62 -11.12 33.34
N ALA A 206 -5.71 -11.49 34.02
CA ALA A 206 -6.69 -12.44 33.50
C ALA A 206 -7.31 -12.03 32.13
N PRO A 207 -7.64 -10.75 31.85
CA PRO A 207 -8.16 -10.34 30.54
C PRO A 207 -7.25 -10.61 29.33
N ILE A 208 -5.93 -10.79 29.52
CA ILE A 208 -4.98 -11.12 28.44
C ILE A 208 -5.07 -12.61 28.02
N ARG A 209 -5.60 -13.46 28.91
CA ARG A 209 -5.66 -14.92 28.81
C ARG A 209 -7.07 -15.43 29.17
N PRO A 210 -8.09 -15.04 28.39
CA PRO A 210 -9.49 -15.31 28.71
C PRO A 210 -9.84 -16.79 28.60
N SER A 211 -10.69 -17.26 29.53
CA SER A 211 -11.27 -18.61 29.53
C SER A 211 -12.42 -18.68 28.51
N VAL A 212 -12.53 -19.78 27.76
CA VAL A 212 -13.63 -20.02 26.81
C VAL A 212 -14.59 -21.05 27.40
N ALA A 213 -15.82 -20.65 27.73
CA ALA A 213 -16.85 -21.58 28.18
C ALA A 213 -17.30 -22.50 27.03
N MET A 214 -17.49 -23.80 27.32
CA MET A 214 -18.07 -24.76 26.38
C MET A 214 -19.57 -24.93 26.66
N GLU A 215 -20.40 -24.72 25.64
CA GLU A 215 -21.86 -24.68 25.77
C GLU A 215 -22.50 -26.04 26.14
N GLN A 216 -21.80 -27.16 25.91
CA GLN A 216 -22.39 -28.51 26.03
C GLN A 216 -22.04 -29.29 27.30
N GLU A 217 -20.97 -28.95 28.04
CA GLU A 217 -20.47 -29.76 29.17
C GLU A 217 -20.22 -28.97 30.48
N GLY A 218 -20.53 -27.66 30.52
CA GLY A 218 -20.36 -26.84 31.73
C GLY A 218 -18.90 -26.66 32.20
N GLY A 219 -17.94 -26.98 31.35
CA GLY A 219 -16.51 -26.71 31.54
C GLY A 219 -16.05 -25.45 30.81
N SER A 220 -14.89 -24.92 31.23
CA SER A 220 -14.17 -23.88 30.47
C SER A 220 -12.83 -24.40 29.98
N ASN A 221 -12.54 -24.14 28.69
CA ASN A 221 -11.22 -24.31 28.12
C ASN A 221 -10.37 -23.10 28.50
N GLU A 222 -9.29 -23.34 29.22
CA GLU A 222 -8.36 -22.31 29.66
C GLU A 222 -7.32 -21.97 28.60
N ASP A 223 -6.84 -20.73 28.65
CA ASP A 223 -5.83 -20.23 27.73
C ASP A 223 -4.45 -20.88 27.97
N ASP A 224 -3.73 -21.17 26.88
CA ASP A 224 -2.35 -21.68 26.83
C ASP A 224 -1.41 -21.06 27.89
N LEU A 225 -1.51 -19.74 28.12
CA LEU A 225 -0.66 -19.03 29.09
C LEU A 225 -1.01 -19.39 30.53
N THR A 226 -2.30 -19.56 30.85
CA THR A 226 -2.76 -19.96 32.20
C THR A 226 -2.29 -21.37 32.53
N ILE A 227 -2.35 -22.29 31.57
CA ILE A 227 -1.81 -23.66 31.71
C ILE A 227 -0.30 -23.59 31.94
N LYS A 228 0.45 -22.83 31.14
CA LYS A 228 1.91 -22.67 31.32
C LYS A 228 2.31 -22.03 32.65
N ILE A 229 1.53 -21.10 33.18
CA ILE A 229 1.79 -20.53 34.51
C ILE A 229 1.63 -21.60 35.60
N SER A 230 0.58 -22.42 35.53
CA SER A 230 0.37 -23.55 36.45
C SER A 230 1.51 -24.58 36.37
N GLU A 231 1.96 -24.93 35.15
CA GLU A 231 3.12 -25.81 34.95
C GLU A 231 4.41 -25.22 35.56
N ILE A 232 4.71 -23.94 35.36
CA ILE A 232 5.89 -23.28 35.94
C ILE A 232 5.86 -23.32 37.48
N ILE A 233 4.71 -23.04 38.09
CA ILE A 233 4.52 -23.12 39.55
C ILE A 233 4.78 -24.54 40.04
N HIS A 234 4.23 -25.54 39.36
CA HIS A 234 4.43 -26.94 39.73
C HIS A 234 5.91 -27.38 39.62
N CYS A 235 6.60 -26.99 38.55
CA CYS A 235 8.02 -27.31 38.36
C CYS A 235 8.89 -26.64 39.42
N ASN A 236 8.62 -25.36 39.75
CA ASN A 236 9.35 -24.63 40.79
C ASN A 236 9.12 -25.25 42.18
N GLN A 237 7.90 -25.72 42.49
CA GLN A 237 7.64 -26.51 43.70
C GLN A 237 8.44 -27.83 43.73
N ILE A 238 8.56 -28.54 42.60
CA ILE A 238 9.40 -29.75 42.50
C ILE A 238 10.87 -29.41 42.79
N LEU A 239 11.43 -28.37 42.16
CA LEU A 239 12.81 -27.94 42.41
C LEU A 239 13.04 -27.55 43.89
N VAL A 240 12.11 -26.80 44.51
CA VAL A 240 12.20 -26.46 45.95
C VAL A 240 12.22 -27.73 46.80
N ASN A 241 11.36 -28.71 46.51
CA ASN A 241 11.35 -30.00 47.20
C ASN A 241 12.63 -30.81 46.96
N SER A 242 13.20 -30.79 45.74
CA SER A 242 14.48 -31.44 45.42
C SER A 242 15.65 -30.82 46.18
N ILE A 243 15.66 -29.50 46.34
CA ILE A 243 16.67 -28.79 47.14
C ILE A 243 16.48 -29.08 48.65
N GLN A 244 15.25 -29.06 49.16
CA GLN A 244 14.97 -29.33 50.58
C GLN A 244 15.22 -30.78 51.01
N ARG A 245 15.26 -31.72 50.06
CA ARG A 245 15.53 -33.15 50.29
C ARG A 245 16.98 -33.56 50.02
N ASP A 246 17.86 -32.60 49.70
CA ASP A 246 19.25 -32.82 49.31
C ASP A 246 19.40 -33.89 48.20
N ASN A 247 18.54 -33.81 47.17
CA ASN A 247 18.63 -34.70 46.01
C ASN A 247 19.99 -34.58 45.30
N PRO A 248 20.47 -35.63 44.60
CA PRO A 248 21.71 -35.58 43.83
C PRO A 248 21.76 -34.40 42.86
N TYR A 249 22.92 -33.73 42.78
CA TYR A 249 23.09 -32.50 42.01
C TYR A 249 22.71 -32.62 40.52
N SER A 250 22.82 -33.82 39.92
CA SER A 250 22.33 -34.09 38.56
C SER A 250 20.82 -33.88 38.42
N VAL A 251 20.04 -34.36 39.38
CA VAL A 251 18.57 -34.22 39.40
C VAL A 251 18.19 -32.74 39.58
N ILE A 252 18.87 -32.03 40.48
CA ILE A 252 18.65 -30.59 40.69
C ILE A 252 18.97 -29.77 39.41
N LEU A 253 20.02 -30.16 38.66
CA LEU A 253 20.32 -29.55 37.36
C LEU A 253 19.25 -29.85 36.30
N GLU A 254 18.73 -31.08 36.24
CA GLU A 254 17.66 -31.47 35.33
C GLU A 254 16.34 -30.73 35.63
N ASP A 255 15.94 -30.65 36.90
CA ASP A 255 14.79 -29.86 37.38
C ASP A 255 14.94 -28.36 37.02
N TRP A 256 16.15 -27.81 37.19
CA TRP A 256 16.42 -26.40 36.87
C TRP A 256 16.40 -26.11 35.36
N ASP A 257 16.97 -27.01 34.54
CA ASP A 257 16.85 -26.95 33.08
C ASP A 257 15.39 -27.06 32.63
N PHE A 258 14.58 -27.90 33.29
CA PHE A 258 13.16 -28.04 32.98
C PHE A 258 12.39 -26.73 33.24
N ILE A 259 12.57 -26.10 34.40
CA ILE A 259 11.97 -24.77 34.71
C ILE A 259 12.43 -23.72 33.69
N GLN A 260 13.71 -23.69 33.35
CA GLN A 260 14.24 -22.76 32.35
C GLN A 260 13.55 -22.96 30.98
N ASN A 261 13.29 -24.21 30.58
CA ASN A 261 12.55 -24.52 29.36
C ASN A 261 11.06 -24.15 29.43
N GLN A 262 10.40 -24.28 30.58
CA GLN A 262 8.99 -23.85 30.75
C GLN A 262 8.87 -22.31 30.71
N CYS A 263 9.73 -21.60 31.44
CA CYS A 263 9.81 -20.14 31.37
C CYS A 263 10.16 -19.63 29.96
N ALA A 264 10.96 -20.39 29.21
CA ALA A 264 11.26 -20.09 27.82
C ALA A 264 10.02 -20.19 26.90
N GLN A 265 9.26 -21.29 27.01
CA GLN A 265 8.06 -21.54 26.21
C GLN A 265 6.95 -20.50 26.44
N LEU A 266 6.83 -19.95 27.66
CA LEU A 266 5.90 -18.86 27.98
C LEU A 266 6.11 -17.63 27.07
N ILE A 267 7.37 -17.35 26.72
CA ILE A 267 7.76 -16.21 25.88
C ILE A 267 7.80 -16.61 24.41
N SER A 268 8.63 -17.59 24.05
CA SER A 268 8.79 -18.07 22.67
C SER A 268 8.85 -19.61 22.61
N PRO A 269 7.83 -20.27 22.04
CA PRO A 269 7.73 -21.72 21.94
C PRO A 269 8.47 -22.26 20.70
N ASP A 270 9.78 -22.00 20.59
CA ASP A 270 10.58 -22.40 19.43
C ASP A 270 11.11 -23.86 19.52
N GLY A 271 10.29 -24.79 20.04
CA GLY A 271 10.59 -26.20 20.25
C GLY A 271 9.74 -27.16 19.41
N THR A 272 10.20 -28.40 19.22
CA THR A 272 9.60 -29.42 18.33
C THR A 272 8.38 -30.16 18.90
N GLY A 273 7.57 -29.49 19.73
CA GLY A 273 6.37 -30.06 20.38
C GLY A 273 5.05 -29.52 19.83
N LYS A 274 3.94 -29.88 20.49
CA LYS A 274 2.60 -29.28 20.24
C LYS A 274 2.71 -27.76 20.44
N GLN A 275 2.40 -26.98 19.40
CA GLN A 275 2.65 -25.52 19.39
C GLN A 275 1.68 -24.74 20.29
N ILE A 276 2.07 -24.57 21.55
CA ILE A 276 1.40 -23.71 22.56
C ILE A 276 1.71 -22.24 22.26
N LYS A 277 0.72 -21.35 22.25
CA LYS A 277 0.87 -19.94 21.84
C LYS A 277 1.39 -19.03 22.96
N GLY A 278 2.71 -19.06 23.16
CA GLY A 278 3.45 -18.11 24.00
C GLY A 278 3.30 -16.64 23.57
N LEU A 279 3.69 -15.71 24.44
CA LEU A 279 3.47 -14.27 24.28
C LEU A 279 3.97 -13.72 22.94
N LEU A 280 5.19 -14.09 22.51
CA LEU A 280 5.75 -13.60 21.26
C LEU A 280 5.00 -14.13 20.03
N GLN A 281 4.36 -15.30 20.12
CA GLN A 281 3.52 -15.84 19.04
C GLN A 281 2.21 -15.05 18.88
N ARG A 282 1.69 -14.45 19.96
CA ARG A 282 0.52 -13.55 19.93
C ARG A 282 0.85 -12.18 19.34
N LEU A 283 2.12 -11.75 19.41
CA LEU A 283 2.59 -10.50 18.81
C LEU A 283 3.00 -10.65 17.33
N LYS A 284 3.67 -11.75 16.96
CA LYS A 284 4.26 -11.97 15.62
C LYS A 284 3.26 -12.49 14.57
N GLY A 285 3.54 -12.26 13.29
CA GLY A 285 2.82 -12.85 12.15
C GLY A 285 1.60 -12.07 11.66
N LYS A 286 0.85 -12.63 10.68
CA LYS A 286 -0.30 -11.96 10.04
C LYS A 286 -1.48 -11.75 11.01
N HIS A 287 -1.72 -12.71 11.91
CA HIS A 287 -2.76 -12.66 12.94
C HIS A 287 -2.24 -12.18 14.31
N GLY A 288 -0.96 -11.77 14.38
CA GLY A 288 -0.37 -11.21 15.59
C GLY A 288 -0.84 -9.77 15.81
N ARG A 289 -0.82 -9.31 17.07
CA ARG A 289 -1.42 -8.02 17.49
C ARG A 289 -1.00 -6.83 16.63
N PHE A 290 0.30 -6.69 16.33
CA PHE A 290 0.80 -5.57 15.52
C PHE A 290 0.13 -5.46 14.14
N ARG A 291 -0.10 -6.58 13.45
CA ARG A 291 -0.64 -6.58 12.08
C ARG A 291 -2.15 -6.80 11.99
N GLY A 292 -2.71 -7.60 12.89
CA GLY A 292 -4.12 -8.04 12.83
C GLY A 292 -5.06 -7.37 13.85
N ASN A 293 -4.52 -6.57 14.77
CA ASN A 293 -5.32 -5.79 15.74
C ASN A 293 -4.95 -4.30 15.78
N LEU A 294 -3.67 -3.94 15.55
CA LEU A 294 -3.19 -2.56 15.66
C LEU A 294 -3.14 -1.85 14.28
N SER A 295 -2.25 -2.26 13.37
CA SER A 295 -2.17 -1.63 12.03
C SER A 295 -3.36 -1.95 11.12
N GLY A 296 -4.11 -3.01 11.41
CA GLY A 296 -5.37 -3.35 10.76
C GLY A 296 -6.29 -3.98 11.79
N LYS A 297 -7.56 -3.55 11.80
CA LYS A 297 -8.59 -4.05 12.72
C LYS A 297 -9.91 -4.20 11.95
N ARG A 298 -10.83 -5.01 12.49
CA ARG A 298 -12.23 -4.95 12.06
C ARG A 298 -12.82 -3.62 12.55
N VAL A 299 -13.68 -3.02 11.73
CA VAL A 299 -14.35 -1.75 12.01
C VAL A 299 -15.85 -1.93 11.88
N ASP A 300 -16.58 -1.39 12.84
CA ASP A 300 -18.04 -1.36 12.82
C ASP A 300 -18.54 -0.33 11.80
N PHE A 301 -19.87 -0.20 11.65
CA PHE A 301 -20.50 0.67 10.64
C PHE A 301 -20.02 0.43 9.20
N SER A 302 -19.78 -0.85 8.88
CA SER A 302 -19.39 -1.30 7.55
C SER A 302 -20.29 -2.44 7.06
N SER A 303 -20.41 -2.57 5.74
CA SER A 303 -21.18 -3.62 5.06
C SER A 303 -20.49 -4.05 3.77
N ARG A 304 -20.83 -5.25 3.29
CA ARG A 304 -20.25 -5.87 2.10
C ARG A 304 -21.35 -6.62 1.35
N THR A 305 -21.49 -6.36 0.06
CA THR A 305 -22.42 -7.06 -0.85
C THR A 305 -21.86 -7.07 -2.26
N VAL A 306 -22.44 -7.94 -3.11
CA VAL A 306 -22.16 -8.02 -4.55
C VAL A 306 -22.43 -6.67 -5.23
N ILE A 307 -21.63 -6.34 -6.24
CA ILE A 307 -21.78 -5.13 -7.05
C ILE A 307 -22.58 -5.36 -8.34
N SER A 308 -23.18 -4.31 -8.86
CA SER A 308 -23.95 -4.30 -10.11
C SER A 308 -23.84 -2.94 -10.82
N PRO A 309 -23.91 -2.88 -12.15
CA PRO A 309 -23.88 -1.63 -12.89
C PRO A 309 -25.18 -0.82 -12.72
N ASP A 310 -25.07 0.50 -12.70
CA ASP A 310 -26.20 1.41 -12.92
C ASP A 310 -25.74 2.70 -13.61
N PRO A 311 -26.05 2.90 -14.91
CA PRO A 311 -25.55 4.04 -15.67
C PRO A 311 -26.27 5.35 -15.31
N ASN A 312 -27.42 5.28 -14.61
CA ASN A 312 -28.23 6.44 -14.22
C ASN A 312 -27.67 7.18 -13.00
N LEU A 313 -26.73 6.58 -12.27
CA LEU A 313 -26.07 7.19 -11.12
C LEU A 313 -25.03 8.24 -11.55
N GLY A 314 -24.80 9.22 -10.68
CA GLY A 314 -23.64 10.09 -10.73
C GLY A 314 -22.33 9.29 -10.61
N VAL A 315 -21.22 9.87 -11.06
CA VAL A 315 -19.87 9.29 -10.88
C VAL A 315 -19.49 9.30 -9.39
N ASP A 316 -19.92 10.33 -8.67
CA ASP A 316 -19.76 10.49 -7.23
C ASP A 316 -20.86 9.76 -6.42
N GLU A 317 -21.84 9.10 -7.05
CA GLU A 317 -22.93 8.40 -6.37
C GLU A 317 -22.69 6.88 -6.26
N VAL A 318 -23.15 6.29 -5.16
CA VAL A 318 -23.21 4.84 -4.95
C VAL A 318 -24.60 4.42 -4.45
N GLY A 319 -25.23 3.51 -5.19
CA GLY A 319 -26.49 2.88 -4.84
C GLY A 319 -26.33 1.95 -3.63
N VAL A 320 -26.95 2.32 -2.51
CA VAL A 320 -26.96 1.55 -1.27
C VAL A 320 -28.33 0.88 -1.06
N PRO A 321 -28.38 -0.44 -0.81
CA PRO A 321 -29.61 -1.13 -0.46
C PRO A 321 -30.35 -0.55 0.76
N ARG A 322 -31.67 -0.37 0.65
CA ARG A 322 -32.54 0.10 1.77
C ARG A 322 -32.47 -0.78 3.02
N HIS A 323 -32.09 -2.05 2.89
CA HIS A 323 -31.89 -2.93 4.03
C HIS A 323 -30.59 -2.61 4.79
N ILE A 324 -29.52 -2.25 4.08
CA ILE A 324 -28.24 -1.79 4.66
C ILE A 324 -28.41 -0.40 5.29
N ALA A 325 -29.09 0.52 4.59
CA ALA A 325 -29.31 1.89 5.06
C ALA A 325 -30.08 1.98 6.40
N LYS A 326 -30.92 0.99 6.72
CA LYS A 326 -31.59 0.86 8.03
C LYS A 326 -30.66 0.42 9.17
N ILE A 327 -29.62 -0.34 8.84
CA ILE A 327 -28.70 -0.94 9.82
C ILE A 327 -27.53 0.02 10.09
N LEU A 328 -26.95 0.58 9.02
CA LEU A 328 -25.88 1.57 9.13
C LEU A 328 -26.47 2.92 9.55
N THR A 329 -26.10 3.36 10.75
CA THR A 329 -26.53 4.64 11.32
C THR A 329 -25.43 5.70 11.25
N ILE A 330 -25.87 6.96 11.27
CA ILE A 330 -25.03 8.14 11.45
C ILE A 330 -25.49 8.86 12.73
N PRO A 331 -24.59 9.10 13.70
CA PRO A 331 -24.87 9.91 14.87
C PRO A 331 -24.97 11.37 14.45
N GLU A 332 -26.14 11.96 14.61
CA GLU A 332 -26.37 13.38 14.38
C GLU A 332 -26.69 14.08 15.69
N ARG A 333 -25.88 15.07 16.06
CA ARG A 333 -26.09 15.88 17.26
C ARG A 333 -27.25 16.85 17.02
N VAL A 334 -28.16 16.93 17.99
CA VAL A 334 -29.32 17.83 17.94
C VAL A 334 -28.85 19.28 18.17
N ALA A 335 -29.19 20.14 17.23
CA ALA A 335 -28.98 21.58 17.20
C ALA A 335 -30.28 22.29 16.78
N GLY A 336 -30.33 23.62 16.90
CA GLY A 336 -31.53 24.39 16.60
C GLY A 336 -32.10 24.16 15.18
N PHE A 337 -31.24 23.99 14.18
CA PHE A 337 -31.64 23.85 12.77
C PHE A 337 -32.13 22.43 12.38
N ASN A 338 -31.72 21.36 13.08
CA ASN A 338 -32.08 19.99 12.71
C ASN A 338 -33.08 19.31 13.67
N ILE A 339 -33.41 19.94 14.81
CA ILE A 339 -34.27 19.35 15.85
C ILE A 339 -35.63 18.88 15.31
N GLU A 340 -36.28 19.63 14.43
CA GLU A 340 -37.56 19.23 13.84
C GLU A 340 -37.44 18.03 12.89
N ARG A 341 -36.36 17.99 12.11
CA ARG A 341 -36.06 16.88 11.18
C ARG A 341 -35.81 15.60 11.98
N LEU A 342 -35.00 15.68 13.04
CA LEU A 342 -34.70 14.54 13.92
C LEU A 342 -35.95 14.09 14.69
N ARG A 343 -36.81 15.01 15.16
CA ARG A 343 -38.11 14.68 15.76
C ARG A 343 -39.01 13.85 14.82
N LYS A 344 -39.05 14.17 13.53
CA LYS A 344 -39.78 13.39 12.51
C LYS A 344 -39.20 11.97 12.37
N LEU A 345 -37.87 11.84 12.29
CA LEU A 345 -37.17 10.54 12.19
C LEU A 345 -37.33 9.65 13.43
N ILE A 346 -37.42 10.23 14.64
CA ILE A 346 -37.69 9.49 15.89
C ILE A 346 -39.12 8.94 15.91
N ARG A 347 -40.12 9.71 15.41
CA ARG A 347 -41.51 9.23 15.31
C ARG A 347 -41.62 8.03 14.37
N ASN A 348 -40.93 8.08 13.22
CA ASN A 348 -40.84 6.95 12.28
C ASN A 348 -40.15 5.72 12.91
N GLY A 349 -39.15 5.95 13.76
CA GLY A 349 -38.39 4.90 14.45
C GLY A 349 -37.61 4.03 13.47
N VAL A 350 -37.63 2.71 13.65
CA VAL A 350 -36.82 1.75 12.86
C VAL A 350 -37.30 1.61 11.39
N ASN A 351 -38.40 2.27 11.00
CA ASN A 351 -38.87 2.30 9.61
C ASN A 351 -38.15 3.38 8.80
N TYR A 352 -37.60 3.00 7.64
CA TYR A 352 -36.90 3.94 6.74
C TYR A 352 -37.87 4.88 6.03
N PRO A 353 -37.63 6.21 6.01
CA PRO A 353 -36.51 6.91 6.64
C PRO A 353 -36.77 7.18 8.14
N GLY A 354 -35.81 6.82 9.01
CA GLY A 354 -36.00 6.89 10.45
C GLY A 354 -34.71 6.86 11.26
N SER A 355 -34.76 6.30 12.47
CA SER A 355 -33.67 6.27 13.45
C SER A 355 -33.75 5.05 14.38
N ASN A 356 -32.60 4.61 14.88
CA ASN A 356 -32.49 3.40 15.72
C ASN A 356 -32.31 3.74 17.20
N TYR A 357 -31.40 4.66 17.53
CA TYR A 357 -31.05 5.01 18.91
C TYR A 357 -31.14 6.51 19.16
N VAL A 358 -31.46 6.87 20.41
CA VAL A 358 -31.27 8.22 20.96
C VAL A 358 -30.36 8.09 22.18
N ILE A 359 -29.22 8.77 22.12
CA ILE A 359 -28.20 8.79 23.17
C ILE A 359 -28.36 10.14 23.88
N LYS A 360 -28.66 10.08 25.18
CA LYS A 360 -28.71 11.28 26.02
C LYS A 360 -27.42 11.39 26.83
N PRO A 361 -26.62 12.47 26.65
CA PRO A 361 -25.44 12.70 27.46
C PRO A 361 -25.84 12.89 28.93
N CYS A 362 -24.91 12.60 29.84
CA CYS A 362 -25.11 12.84 31.26
C CYS A 362 -25.10 14.33 31.57
N TYR A 363 -26.26 14.98 31.51
CA TYR A 363 -26.46 16.28 32.17
C TYR A 363 -26.25 16.09 33.68
N ASN A 364 -25.41 16.92 34.29
CA ASN A 364 -25.31 16.96 35.75
C ASN A 364 -26.69 17.31 36.31
N THR A 365 -27.12 16.61 37.36
CA THR A 365 -28.44 16.83 37.97
C THR A 365 -28.63 18.20 38.62
N ALA A 366 -27.58 19.03 38.65
CA ALA A 366 -27.63 20.44 39.02
C ALA A 366 -28.32 21.32 37.95
N ASP A 367 -28.15 21.01 36.66
CA ASP A 367 -28.68 21.83 35.55
C ASP A 367 -30.17 21.55 35.25
N GLN A 368 -30.84 20.76 36.09
CA GLN A 368 -32.27 20.44 35.98
C GLN A 368 -33.16 21.33 36.87
N LEU A 369 -32.63 22.38 37.48
CA LEU A 369 -33.34 23.26 38.43
C LEU A 369 -33.40 24.74 38.03
N THR A 370 -32.95 25.12 36.82
CA THR A 370 -32.85 26.54 36.41
C THR A 370 -33.41 26.86 35.01
N VAL A 371 -34.24 25.97 34.44
CA VAL A 371 -34.95 26.23 33.17
C VAL A 371 -36.40 25.75 33.22
N ASP A 372 -37.10 26.21 34.26
CA ASP A 372 -38.53 26.52 34.20
C ASP A 372 -38.66 27.96 34.74
N ASP A 373 -39.52 28.78 34.12
CA ASP A 373 -39.89 30.16 34.50
C ASP A 373 -38.81 31.28 34.54
N SER A 374 -38.07 31.50 33.44
CA SER A 374 -37.60 32.87 33.08
C SER A 374 -37.09 33.03 31.64
N LEU A 375 -37.97 33.29 30.68
CA LEU A 375 -37.62 33.93 29.40
C LEU A 375 -38.80 34.78 28.93
N GLY A 376 -38.81 36.04 29.38
CA GLY A 376 -39.79 37.03 28.93
C GLY A 376 -39.59 37.40 27.47
N GLU A 377 -40.69 37.59 26.76
CA GLU A 377 -40.68 37.96 25.35
C GLU A 377 -40.14 39.39 25.16
N LEU A 378 -39.03 39.51 24.43
CA LEU A 378 -38.59 40.78 23.84
C LEU A 378 -39.29 40.94 22.48
N THR A 379 -40.55 41.37 22.50
CA THR A 379 -41.27 41.78 21.28
C THR A 379 -41.00 43.23 20.95
N VAL A 380 -40.54 43.48 19.73
CA VAL A 380 -40.45 44.81 19.12
C VAL A 380 -41.86 45.40 18.99
N GLU A 381 -42.00 46.68 19.30
CA GLU A 381 -43.26 47.43 19.19
C GLU A 381 -43.75 47.53 17.74
N GLN A 382 -45.06 47.33 17.51
CA GLN A 382 -45.86 48.27 16.70
C GLN A 382 -47.38 48.06 16.82
N SER A 383 -48.04 49.14 17.29
CA SER A 383 -49.39 49.62 16.94
C SER A 383 -50.64 48.73 17.05
N THR A 384 -51.42 49.06 18.11
CA THR A 384 -52.87 49.40 18.08
C THR A 384 -53.97 48.33 17.95
N ALA A 385 -55.04 48.63 18.69
CA ALA A 385 -56.44 48.17 18.60
C ALA A 385 -56.87 46.90 19.38
N ASN A 386 -57.78 47.15 20.31
CA ASN A 386 -58.82 46.27 20.87
C ASN A 386 -58.54 45.55 22.20
N GLU A 387 -58.47 46.35 23.26
CA GLU A 387 -59.02 45.96 24.57
C GLU A 387 -60.54 45.77 24.49
N SER A 388 -61.00 44.54 24.21
CA SER A 388 -62.36 44.05 24.50
C SER A 388 -62.48 42.58 24.11
N LEU A 389 -62.15 41.65 25.02
CA LEU A 389 -62.60 40.22 25.06
C LEU A 389 -61.91 39.34 26.14
N LYS A 390 -61.25 39.92 27.15
CA LYS A 390 -60.78 39.16 28.34
C LYS A 390 -61.91 38.94 29.35
N GLY A 391 -62.85 38.04 29.01
CA GLY A 391 -63.98 37.71 29.89
C GLY A 391 -64.76 36.42 29.59
N LEU A 392 -64.28 35.57 28.66
CA LEU A 392 -65.07 34.41 28.20
C LEU A 392 -64.24 33.16 27.83
N ALA A 393 -63.08 32.97 28.45
CA ALA A 393 -62.16 31.86 28.13
C ALA A 393 -61.61 31.06 29.33
N ASN A 394 -62.07 31.36 30.56
CA ASN A 394 -61.63 30.63 31.78
C ASN A 394 -62.62 29.56 32.27
N ASP A 395 -63.86 29.53 31.76
CA ASP A 395 -64.89 28.60 32.25
C ASP A 395 -64.93 27.25 31.50
N VAL A 396 -64.25 27.12 30.36
CA VAL A 396 -64.32 25.92 29.49
C VAL A 396 -63.24 24.88 29.80
N LEU A 397 -62.23 25.21 30.62
CA LEU A 397 -61.10 24.30 30.91
C LEU A 397 -61.20 23.53 32.24
N ASN A 398 -62.18 23.85 33.10
CA ASN A 398 -62.37 23.16 34.39
C ASN A 398 -63.34 21.96 34.35
N GLU A 399 -64.09 21.76 33.26
CA GLU A 399 -65.03 20.62 33.14
C GLU A 399 -64.39 19.35 32.54
N ALA A 400 -63.20 19.44 31.92
CA ALA A 400 -62.54 18.28 31.30
C ALA A 400 -61.74 17.40 32.27
N ALA A 401 -61.54 17.83 33.53
CA ALA A 401 -60.70 17.15 34.52
C ALA A 401 -61.45 16.25 35.51
N SER A 402 -62.80 16.30 35.53
CA SER A 402 -63.63 15.60 36.52
C SER A 402 -64.27 14.30 36.01
N SER A 403 -64.18 14.01 34.70
CA SER A 403 -64.84 12.88 34.04
C SER A 403 -64.00 11.61 33.94
N ALA A 404 -62.67 11.68 34.00
CA ALA A 404 -61.78 10.52 33.87
C ALA A 404 -61.56 9.69 35.16
N LEU A 405 -62.27 10.01 36.25
CA LEU A 405 -62.01 9.46 37.60
C LEU A 405 -63.27 8.91 38.30
N LYS A 406 -64.33 8.62 37.53
CA LYS A 406 -65.60 8.05 38.05
C LYS A 406 -66.12 6.78 37.34
N GLU A 407 -65.40 6.24 36.35
CA GLU A 407 -65.75 4.97 35.67
C GLU A 407 -64.94 3.77 36.18
N ALA A 408 -64.73 3.67 37.50
CA ALA A 408 -64.07 2.52 38.13
C ALA A 408 -64.78 2.00 39.40
N THR A 409 -66.05 2.39 39.62
CA THR A 409 -66.89 1.87 40.71
C THR A 409 -68.37 1.89 40.31
N ASN A 410 -68.91 0.73 39.91
CA ASN A 410 -70.22 0.20 40.32
C ASN A 410 -70.63 -0.99 39.45
N ASN A 411 -70.82 -2.15 40.07
CA ASN A 411 -71.88 -3.11 39.77
C ASN A 411 -71.89 -4.19 40.88
N ASN A 412 -72.84 -4.07 41.80
CA ASN A 412 -73.15 -5.12 42.77
C ASN A 412 -74.29 -5.99 42.21
N LEU A 413 -74.13 -7.31 42.26
CA LEU A 413 -75.23 -8.27 42.15
C LEU A 413 -75.44 -8.95 43.51
N THR A 414 -76.69 -9.36 43.76
CA THR A 414 -77.24 -9.60 45.11
C THR A 414 -77.04 -11.01 45.66
N ALA A 415 -77.07 -11.08 46.99
CA ALA A 415 -76.83 -12.22 47.88
C ALA A 415 -77.60 -13.54 47.63
N GLY A 416 -77.05 -14.65 48.14
CA GLY A 416 -77.80 -15.89 48.40
C GLY A 416 -77.00 -17.12 48.89
N GLN A 417 -76.96 -17.35 50.21
CA GLN A 417 -76.91 -18.67 50.90
C GLN A 417 -75.60 -19.52 50.80
N LEU A 418 -74.91 -19.85 51.91
CA LEU A 418 -75.04 -21.05 52.79
C LEU A 418 -74.71 -22.39 52.07
N ALA A 419 -73.93 -23.35 52.61
CA ALA A 419 -73.04 -23.42 53.79
C ALA A 419 -72.11 -24.67 53.69
N ASP A 420 -71.24 -24.86 54.69
CA ASP A 420 -70.52 -26.10 55.09
C ASP A 420 -69.44 -26.73 54.18
N GLY A 421 -68.37 -27.27 54.80
CA GLY A 421 -67.64 -28.34 54.09
C GLY A 421 -66.24 -28.86 54.50
N LYS A 422 -65.50 -28.29 55.47
CA LYS A 422 -64.22 -28.82 56.03
C LYS A 422 -63.03 -29.13 55.08
N LEU A 423 -61.87 -28.53 55.36
CA LEU A 423 -60.67 -29.28 55.77
C LEU A 423 -59.63 -28.33 56.42
N GLU A 424 -58.85 -28.85 57.36
CA GLU A 424 -58.15 -28.06 58.38
C GLU A 424 -56.72 -27.64 57.99
N GLU A 425 -56.42 -26.38 58.33
CA GLU A 425 -55.23 -25.85 59.03
C GLU A 425 -53.80 -26.19 58.57
N GLY A 426 -52.96 -25.14 58.39
CA GLY A 426 -51.52 -25.34 58.34
C GLY A 426 -50.59 -24.21 57.85
N GLN A 427 -51.06 -23.04 57.36
CA GLN A 427 -50.14 -21.99 56.88
C GLN A 427 -50.58 -20.52 57.09
N LEU A 428 -49.56 -19.65 57.18
CA LEU A 428 -49.54 -18.21 56.88
C LEU A 428 -50.11 -17.17 57.88
N ALA A 429 -49.32 -16.91 58.93
CA ALA A 429 -49.16 -15.56 59.48
C ALA A 429 -47.82 -14.94 59.06
N ASN A 430 -47.81 -14.04 58.06
CA ASN A 430 -46.67 -13.15 57.77
C ASN A 430 -47.06 -11.97 56.84
N ARG A 431 -47.87 -11.03 57.34
CA ARG A 431 -47.84 -9.65 56.82
C ARG A 431 -46.66 -8.92 57.49
N LYS A 432 -45.53 -8.80 56.78
CA LYS A 432 -44.40 -7.97 57.22
C LYS A 432 -44.22 -6.77 56.30
N GLN A 433 -44.58 -5.60 56.84
CA GLN A 433 -43.95 -4.29 56.66
C GLN A 433 -43.22 -4.06 55.33
N GLU A 434 -43.80 -3.22 54.49
CA GLU A 434 -43.08 -2.56 53.40
C GLU A 434 -41.89 -1.77 53.98
N LYS A 435 -40.68 -2.29 53.79
CA LYS A 435 -39.46 -1.54 54.11
C LYS A 435 -39.29 -0.42 53.08
N PRO A 436 -38.83 0.77 53.47
CA PRO A 436 -38.57 1.83 52.52
C PRO A 436 -37.53 1.35 51.51
N VAL A 437 -37.91 1.32 50.23
CA VAL A 437 -36.99 1.02 49.14
C VAL A 437 -35.96 2.14 49.11
N ARG A 438 -34.79 1.89 49.71
CA ARG A 438 -33.61 2.75 49.56
C ARG A 438 -33.39 2.95 48.07
N ARG A 439 -33.70 4.16 47.57
CA ARG A 439 -33.23 4.62 46.26
C ARG A 439 -31.71 4.45 46.29
N LYS A 440 -31.21 3.45 45.55
CA LYS A 440 -29.77 3.36 45.30
C LYS A 440 -29.39 4.66 44.62
N GLU A 441 -28.47 5.40 45.24
CA GLU A 441 -27.80 6.53 44.60
C GLU A 441 -27.24 6.01 43.27
N ARG A 442 -27.79 6.52 42.16
CA ARG A 442 -27.34 6.11 40.83
C ARG A 442 -25.95 6.70 40.63
N LYS A 443 -24.95 5.84 40.45
CA LYS A 443 -23.59 6.25 40.13
C LYS A 443 -23.61 7.23 38.95
N THR A 444 -23.03 8.40 39.16
CA THR A 444 -22.92 9.48 38.18
C THR A 444 -22.09 9.04 36.97
N GLY A 445 -22.58 9.28 35.75
CA GLY A 445 -21.75 9.25 34.52
C GLY A 445 -22.00 8.13 33.49
N GLN A 446 -23.14 7.43 33.49
CA GLN A 446 -23.47 6.47 32.42
C GLN A 446 -24.46 7.05 31.40
N GLU A 447 -24.02 7.16 30.13
CA GLU A 447 -24.84 7.57 29.00
C GLU A 447 -26.08 6.67 28.83
N ILE A 448 -27.24 7.28 28.55
CA ILE A 448 -28.50 6.55 28.43
C ILE A 448 -28.80 6.33 26.94
N ASN A 449 -28.51 5.12 26.46
CA ASN A 449 -28.77 4.70 25.08
C ASN A 449 -30.18 4.11 24.96
N MET A 450 -31.12 4.89 24.42
CA MET A 450 -32.52 4.50 24.24
C MET A 450 -32.75 3.88 22.85
N PHE A 451 -33.10 2.59 22.80
CA PHE A 451 -33.41 1.90 21.53
C PHE A 451 -34.87 2.09 21.12
N LEU A 452 -35.10 2.79 20.00
CA LEU A 452 -36.43 3.23 19.52
C LEU A 452 -37.37 2.10 19.07
N LYS A 453 -36.89 0.85 19.02
CA LYS A 453 -37.73 -0.33 18.84
C LYS A 453 -38.67 -0.56 20.03
N TYR A 454 -38.19 -0.30 21.26
CA TYR A 454 -38.93 -0.59 22.50
C TYR A 454 -39.37 0.68 23.27
N CYS A 455 -38.75 1.83 23.01
CA CYS A 455 -39.10 3.10 23.68
C CYS A 455 -40.37 3.76 23.10
N ASN A 456 -41.08 4.52 23.93
CA ASN A 456 -42.20 5.35 23.48
C ASN A 456 -41.69 6.53 22.61
N ARG A 457 -41.87 6.41 21.28
CA ARG A 457 -41.31 7.32 20.28
C ARG A 457 -41.88 8.73 20.34
N THR A 458 -43.18 8.88 20.63
CA THR A 458 -43.82 10.21 20.68
C THR A 458 -43.27 11.02 21.84
N GLN A 459 -43.21 10.40 23.03
CA GLN A 459 -42.65 10.99 24.25
C GLN A 459 -41.15 11.31 24.07
N THR A 460 -40.37 10.38 23.51
CA THR A 460 -38.93 10.58 23.22
C THR A 460 -38.71 11.75 22.24
N SER A 461 -39.56 11.90 21.21
CA SER A 461 -39.48 13.03 20.27
C SER A 461 -39.84 14.39 20.92
N LYS A 462 -40.79 14.41 21.87
CA LYS A 462 -41.15 15.64 22.61
C LYS A 462 -39.99 16.11 23.47
N TYR A 463 -39.41 15.22 24.27
CA TYR A 463 -38.31 15.52 25.19
C TYR A 463 -36.91 15.41 24.57
N LEU A 464 -36.78 15.65 23.25
CA LEU A 464 -35.48 15.79 22.58
C LEU A 464 -34.90 17.18 22.86
N ARG A 465 -33.68 17.23 23.40
CA ARG A 465 -32.97 18.47 23.78
C ARG A 465 -31.81 18.75 22.82
N ILE A 466 -31.41 20.02 22.74
CA ILE A 466 -30.16 20.41 22.07
C ILE A 466 -28.99 19.75 22.81
N GLY A 467 -28.06 19.15 22.06
CA GLY A 467 -26.94 18.39 22.60
C GLY A 467 -27.17 16.87 22.71
N ASP A 468 -28.42 16.38 22.70
CA ASP A 468 -28.72 14.94 22.54
C ASP A 468 -28.14 14.44 21.18
N ILE A 469 -27.85 13.14 21.06
CA ILE A 469 -27.37 12.51 19.83
C ILE A 469 -28.43 11.52 19.31
N VAL A 470 -28.77 11.61 18.04
CA VAL A 470 -29.74 10.72 17.38
C VAL A 470 -29.03 9.91 16.30
N GLU A 471 -29.05 8.60 16.44
CA GLU A 471 -28.57 7.68 15.40
C GLU A 471 -29.65 7.47 14.33
N ARG A 472 -29.60 8.30 13.30
CA ARG A 472 -30.49 8.18 12.14
C ARG A 472 -29.98 7.14 11.14
N HIS A 473 -30.87 6.62 10.30
CA HIS A 473 -30.50 5.82 9.14
C HIS A 473 -29.64 6.63 8.15
N LEU A 474 -28.82 5.94 7.38
CA LEU A 474 -28.15 6.48 6.19
C LEU A 474 -29.21 6.99 5.19
N GLN A 475 -29.01 8.16 4.60
CA GLN A 475 -29.95 8.84 3.69
C GLN A 475 -29.26 9.22 2.38
N ASP A 476 -30.05 9.64 1.41
CA ASP A 476 -29.54 10.11 0.12
C ASP A 476 -28.63 11.33 0.30
N GLY A 477 -27.48 11.33 -0.37
CA GLY A 477 -26.47 12.39 -0.30
C GLY A 477 -25.46 12.25 0.84
N ASP A 478 -25.63 11.31 1.78
CA ASP A 478 -24.65 11.04 2.83
C ASP A 478 -23.35 10.48 2.27
N ILE A 479 -22.21 10.92 2.81
CA ILE A 479 -20.88 10.51 2.35
C ILE A 479 -20.48 9.16 2.98
N VAL A 480 -20.13 8.20 2.12
CA VAL A 480 -19.65 6.87 2.49
C VAL A 480 -18.34 6.56 1.76
N LEU A 481 -17.47 5.77 2.38
CA LEU A 481 -16.28 5.24 1.72
C LEU A 481 -16.61 3.92 1.03
N PHE A 482 -16.37 3.84 -0.27
CA PHE A 482 -16.55 2.63 -1.07
C PHE A 482 -15.18 2.06 -1.47
N ASN A 483 -15.01 0.74 -1.32
CA ASN A 483 -13.70 0.11 -1.28
C ASN A 483 -13.70 -1.29 -1.92
N ARG A 484 -12.82 -1.53 -2.90
CA ARG A 484 -12.53 -2.87 -3.44
C ARG A 484 -11.27 -3.46 -2.81
N GLN A 485 -11.39 -4.70 -2.34
CA GLN A 485 -10.26 -5.48 -1.86
C GLN A 485 -9.86 -6.51 -2.94
N PRO A 486 -8.58 -6.59 -3.37
CA PRO A 486 -7.40 -5.90 -2.84
C PRO A 486 -7.22 -4.47 -3.36
N CYS A 487 -6.84 -3.56 -2.46
CA CYS A 487 -6.50 -2.17 -2.80
C CYS A 487 -5.05 -2.10 -3.34
N LEU A 488 -4.85 -1.63 -4.57
CA LEU A 488 -3.51 -1.49 -5.18
C LEU A 488 -3.01 -0.04 -5.22
N HIS A 489 -3.90 0.94 -5.23
CA HIS A 489 -3.58 2.37 -5.24
C HIS A 489 -4.64 3.17 -4.46
N ARG A 490 -4.39 4.47 -4.22
CA ARG A 490 -5.31 5.38 -3.49
C ARG A 490 -6.76 5.23 -3.94
N MET A 491 -7.00 5.34 -5.25
CA MET A 491 -8.35 5.30 -5.84
C MET A 491 -9.08 3.93 -5.76
N SER A 492 -8.46 2.89 -5.19
CA SER A 492 -9.20 1.65 -4.86
C SER A 492 -10.15 1.83 -3.67
N ILE A 493 -10.05 2.95 -2.94
CA ILE A 493 -11.00 3.45 -1.95
C ILE A 493 -11.33 4.92 -2.22
N MET A 494 -12.60 5.24 -2.46
CA MET A 494 -13.07 6.60 -2.76
C MET A 494 -14.25 6.96 -1.86
N ALA A 495 -14.51 8.26 -1.70
CA ALA A 495 -15.72 8.74 -1.03
C ALA A 495 -16.80 9.02 -2.07
N GLN A 496 -18.00 8.47 -1.85
CA GLN A 496 -19.16 8.61 -2.73
C GLN A 496 -20.41 8.95 -1.91
N ARG A 497 -21.38 9.59 -2.54
CA ARG A 497 -22.70 9.92 -2.00
C ARG A 497 -23.60 8.69 -2.06
N ALA A 498 -24.12 8.26 -0.93
CA ALA A 498 -25.10 7.18 -0.86
C ALA A 498 -26.42 7.60 -1.56
N LYS A 499 -27.03 6.66 -2.28
CA LYS A 499 -28.35 6.80 -2.90
C LYS A 499 -29.15 5.52 -2.66
N VAL A 500 -30.26 5.62 -1.94
CA VAL A 500 -30.91 4.45 -1.36
C VAL A 500 -31.91 3.83 -2.34
N HIS A 501 -31.70 2.57 -2.71
CA HIS A 501 -32.56 1.83 -3.64
C HIS A 501 -33.15 0.55 -3.01
N SER A 502 -34.09 -0.07 -3.71
CA SER A 502 -34.90 -1.20 -3.21
C SER A 502 -34.24 -2.58 -3.27
N GLU A 503 -33.26 -2.77 -4.16
CA GLU A 503 -32.56 -4.04 -4.35
C GLU A 503 -31.53 -4.33 -3.24
N LYS A 504 -30.80 -5.45 -3.35
CA LYS A 504 -29.87 -5.94 -2.31
C LYS A 504 -28.38 -5.77 -2.62
N ASN A 505 -28.02 -5.40 -3.85
CA ASN A 505 -26.64 -5.28 -4.32
C ASN A 505 -26.19 -3.81 -4.26
N PHE A 506 -24.89 -3.55 -4.21
CA PHE A 506 -24.39 -2.18 -4.45
C PHE A 506 -24.48 -1.85 -5.94
N LYS A 507 -24.79 -0.59 -6.24
CA LYS A 507 -24.81 -0.07 -7.62
C LYS A 507 -23.87 1.11 -7.77
N PHE A 508 -23.16 1.21 -8.88
CA PHE A 508 -22.35 2.38 -9.19
C PHE A 508 -22.16 2.53 -10.71
N LYS A 509 -21.80 3.73 -11.16
CA LYS A 509 -21.60 4.02 -12.57
C LYS A 509 -20.36 3.31 -13.12
N GLU A 510 -20.50 2.67 -14.27
CA GLU A 510 -19.51 1.74 -14.85
C GLU A 510 -18.18 2.43 -15.21
N CYS A 511 -18.19 3.75 -15.47
CA CYS A 511 -16.97 4.54 -15.63
C CYS A 511 -16.02 4.46 -14.41
N CYS A 512 -16.54 4.13 -13.22
CA CYS A 512 -15.76 3.94 -11.99
C CYS A 512 -15.20 2.52 -11.84
N CYS A 513 -15.39 1.62 -12.81
CA CYS A 513 -14.82 0.27 -12.75
C CYS A 513 -13.29 0.27 -12.88
N THR A 514 -12.72 1.25 -13.59
CA THR A 514 -11.26 1.32 -13.85
C THR A 514 -10.42 1.55 -12.59
N PRO A 515 -10.72 2.48 -11.65
CA PRO A 515 -9.93 2.63 -10.42
C PRO A 515 -10.20 1.52 -9.39
N TYR A 516 -11.36 0.87 -9.43
CA TYR A 516 -11.60 -0.33 -8.60
C TYR A 516 -10.99 -1.59 -9.24
N ASN A 517 -10.66 -1.56 -10.54
CA ASN A 517 -10.28 -2.70 -11.37
C ASN A 517 -11.32 -3.84 -11.34
N ALA A 518 -12.62 -3.48 -11.36
CA ALA A 518 -13.77 -4.35 -11.17
C ALA A 518 -14.50 -4.64 -12.50
N ASP A 519 -15.13 -5.81 -12.61
CA ASP A 519 -15.69 -6.34 -13.87
C ASP A 519 -17.09 -6.99 -13.73
N PHE A 520 -17.80 -6.73 -12.62
CA PHE A 520 -19.20 -7.16 -12.38
C PHE A 520 -19.48 -8.67 -12.55
N ASP A 521 -18.48 -9.52 -12.31
CA ASP A 521 -18.54 -10.99 -12.49
C ASP A 521 -19.20 -11.76 -11.33
N GLY A 522 -19.58 -11.06 -10.25
CA GLY A 522 -19.93 -11.63 -8.94
C GLY A 522 -19.12 -11.03 -7.79
N ASP A 523 -18.16 -10.17 -8.10
CA ASP A 523 -17.36 -9.36 -7.17
C ASP A 523 -18.16 -8.69 -6.03
N GLU A 524 -17.52 -8.57 -4.87
CA GLU A 524 -18.08 -7.92 -3.67
C GLU A 524 -17.21 -6.75 -3.21
N MET A 525 -17.84 -5.61 -2.91
CA MET A 525 -17.16 -4.42 -2.39
C MET A 525 -17.68 -4.03 -1.00
N ASN A 526 -16.88 -3.26 -0.27
CA ASN A 526 -17.19 -2.81 1.08
C ASN A 526 -17.63 -1.34 1.08
N VAL A 527 -18.65 -1.02 1.88
CA VAL A 527 -19.04 0.35 2.24
C VAL A 527 -18.72 0.59 3.72
N HIS A 528 -18.15 1.75 4.03
CA HIS A 528 -17.89 2.20 5.41
C HIS A 528 -18.55 3.58 5.65
N VAL A 529 -19.30 3.72 6.74
CA VAL A 529 -20.02 4.95 7.08
C VAL A 529 -19.28 5.76 8.13
N LEU A 530 -18.88 6.98 7.77
CA LEU A 530 -18.07 7.88 8.58
C LEU A 530 -18.90 8.52 9.70
N GLN A 531 -18.51 8.25 10.95
CA GLN A 531 -19.27 8.64 12.14
C GLN A 531 -19.01 10.11 12.57
N ALA A 532 -17.75 10.54 12.56
CA ALA A 532 -17.37 11.90 12.94
C ALA A 532 -17.76 12.94 11.88
N TYR A 533 -17.93 14.21 12.29
CA TYR A 533 -18.11 15.32 11.36
C TYR A 533 -16.81 15.66 10.63
N GLU A 534 -15.68 15.68 11.34
CA GLU A 534 -14.34 15.94 10.82
C GLU A 534 -13.98 14.97 9.69
N SER A 535 -14.05 13.65 9.94
CA SER A 535 -13.73 12.64 8.92
C SER A 535 -14.66 12.68 7.70
N ARG A 536 -15.93 13.11 7.86
CA ARG A 536 -16.85 13.33 6.73
C ARG A 536 -16.42 14.53 5.89
N ALA A 537 -15.99 15.63 6.51
CA ALA A 537 -15.46 16.78 5.79
C ALA A 537 -14.18 16.42 5.02
N GLU A 538 -13.22 15.74 5.67
CA GLU A 538 -11.99 15.27 5.00
C GLU A 538 -12.30 14.36 3.81
N ALA A 539 -13.22 13.39 3.95
CA ALA A 539 -13.59 12.51 2.86
C ALA A 539 -14.28 13.26 1.71
N THR A 540 -15.13 14.25 2.01
CA THR A 540 -15.83 15.05 0.99
C THR A 540 -14.85 15.87 0.14
N GLU A 541 -13.88 16.54 0.77
CA GLU A 541 -12.93 17.41 0.05
C GLU A 541 -11.79 16.59 -0.61
N LEU A 542 -11.22 15.61 0.10
CA LEU A 542 -9.98 14.93 -0.32
C LEU A 542 -10.16 13.55 -0.97
N MET A 543 -11.33 12.91 -0.82
CA MET A 543 -11.59 11.55 -1.31
C MET A 543 -12.76 11.44 -2.31
N CYS A 544 -13.56 12.49 -2.50
CA CYS A 544 -14.48 12.59 -3.64
C CYS A 544 -13.79 13.13 -4.91
N SER A 545 -12.60 13.76 -4.79
CA SER A 545 -11.83 14.21 -5.96
C SER A 545 -11.28 13.02 -6.76
N ILE A 546 -11.49 13.05 -8.07
CA ILE A 546 -11.25 11.94 -9.02
C ILE A 546 -9.81 11.92 -9.57
N GLN A 547 -8.95 12.82 -9.10
CA GLN A 547 -7.62 13.06 -9.67
C GLN A 547 -6.64 11.89 -9.46
N GLY A 548 -6.24 11.27 -10.57
CA GLY A 548 -5.21 10.22 -10.64
C GLY A 548 -3.78 10.79 -10.79
N ASN A 549 -2.86 9.94 -11.26
CA ASN A 549 -1.45 10.30 -11.49
C ASN A 549 -1.25 11.14 -12.78
N GLY A 550 -1.96 12.26 -12.93
CA GLY A 550 -1.89 13.13 -14.12
C GLY A 550 -2.65 12.62 -15.37
N GLU A 551 -3.12 11.38 -15.35
CA GLU A 551 -4.03 10.80 -16.35
C GLU A 551 -5.44 10.56 -15.74
N PRO A 552 -6.54 10.80 -16.50
CA PRO A 552 -7.90 10.56 -16.03
C PRO A 552 -8.21 9.05 -15.96
N LEU A 553 -8.26 8.50 -14.74
CA LEU A 553 -8.56 7.08 -14.51
C LEU A 553 -10.04 6.74 -14.71
N ILE A 554 -10.95 7.64 -14.29
CA ILE A 554 -12.39 7.52 -14.55
C ILE A 554 -12.66 8.17 -15.91
N ALA A 555 -13.05 7.36 -16.88
CA ALA A 555 -13.29 7.78 -18.25
C ALA A 555 -14.41 6.93 -18.89
N ALA A 556 -14.80 7.29 -20.10
CA ALA A 556 -15.66 6.43 -20.92
C ALA A 556 -14.96 5.09 -21.18
N ILE A 557 -15.64 3.99 -20.84
CA ILE A 557 -15.21 2.61 -21.10
C ILE A 557 -15.95 2.01 -22.31
N GLN A 558 -15.51 0.83 -22.74
CA GLN A 558 -16.18 -0.15 -23.64
C GLN A 558 -17.41 0.38 -24.43
N ASP A 559 -18.59 0.32 -23.82
CA ASP A 559 -19.85 0.68 -24.49
C ASP A 559 -19.95 2.17 -24.82
N PHE A 560 -19.61 3.06 -23.88
CA PHE A 560 -19.63 4.51 -24.06
C PHE A 560 -18.68 4.97 -25.17
N VAL A 561 -17.45 4.44 -25.19
CA VAL A 561 -16.46 4.73 -26.26
C VAL A 561 -17.03 4.38 -27.63
N THR A 562 -17.71 3.24 -27.71
CA THR A 562 -18.17 2.69 -28.98
C THR A 562 -19.46 3.35 -29.47
N ALA A 563 -20.34 3.73 -28.53
CA ALA A 563 -21.43 4.66 -28.79
C ALA A 563 -20.88 5.93 -29.45
N SER A 564 -19.92 6.60 -28.80
CA SER A 564 -19.31 7.83 -29.29
C SER A 564 -18.67 7.64 -30.67
N TYR A 565 -18.01 6.51 -30.94
CA TYR A 565 -17.41 6.21 -32.24
C TYR A 565 -18.44 6.04 -33.37
N LEU A 566 -19.56 5.37 -33.08
CA LEU A 566 -20.65 5.20 -34.05
C LEU A 566 -21.42 6.51 -34.28
N LEU A 567 -21.70 7.26 -33.21
CA LEU A 567 -22.39 8.56 -33.24
C LEU A 567 -21.58 9.63 -33.96
N THR A 568 -20.26 9.71 -33.71
CA THR A 568 -19.38 10.68 -34.38
C THR A 568 -18.95 10.26 -35.78
N SER A 569 -19.37 9.09 -36.28
CA SER A 569 -19.04 8.65 -37.63
C SER A 569 -19.65 9.58 -38.69
N ARG A 570 -18.90 9.84 -39.77
CA ARG A 570 -19.32 10.73 -40.89
C ARG A 570 -20.65 10.33 -41.55
N ASN A 571 -21.11 9.09 -41.36
CA ASN A 571 -22.35 8.57 -41.94
C ASN A 571 -23.53 8.58 -40.94
N ALA A 572 -23.33 9.03 -39.71
CA ALA A 572 -24.37 9.14 -38.70
C ALA A 572 -25.12 10.47 -38.84
N PHE A 573 -26.25 10.44 -39.56
CA PHE A 573 -27.18 11.54 -39.70
C PHE A 573 -28.52 11.20 -39.03
N PHE A 574 -29.08 12.18 -38.33
CA PHE A 574 -30.35 12.10 -37.60
C PHE A 574 -31.38 13.04 -38.22
N SER A 575 -32.64 12.59 -38.24
CA SER A 575 -33.80 13.47 -38.47
C SER A 575 -34.01 14.37 -37.27
N TYR A 576 -34.80 15.44 -37.41
CA TYR A 576 -35.15 16.31 -36.28
C TYR A 576 -35.78 15.53 -35.12
N GLU A 577 -36.74 14.65 -35.40
CA GLU A 577 -37.43 13.81 -34.40
C GLU A 577 -36.47 12.85 -33.67
N THR A 578 -35.57 12.19 -34.40
CA THR A 578 -34.60 11.27 -33.77
C THR A 578 -33.54 12.04 -32.99
N PHE A 579 -33.11 13.21 -33.46
CA PHE A 579 -32.20 14.09 -32.73
C PHE A 579 -32.83 14.53 -31.38
N GLY A 580 -34.09 14.95 -31.38
CA GLY A 580 -34.84 15.30 -30.16
C GLY A 580 -34.98 14.13 -29.19
N GLN A 581 -35.25 12.91 -29.69
CA GLN A 581 -35.33 11.70 -28.86
C GLN A 581 -34.02 11.34 -28.14
N TYR A 582 -32.86 11.54 -28.78
CA TYR A 582 -31.56 11.33 -28.14
C TYR A 582 -31.16 12.46 -27.17
N ALA A 583 -31.86 13.60 -27.23
CA ALA A 583 -31.45 14.84 -26.61
C ALA A 583 -32.64 15.60 -25.95
N PRO A 584 -33.50 14.94 -25.15
CA PRO A 584 -34.79 15.51 -24.72
C PRO A 584 -34.65 16.74 -23.81
N ASP A 585 -33.62 16.78 -22.97
CA ASP A 585 -33.31 17.96 -22.14
C ASP A 585 -32.58 19.06 -22.92
N LEU A 586 -31.95 18.73 -24.05
CA LEU A 586 -31.15 19.64 -24.87
C LEU A 586 -32.01 20.43 -25.87
N GLU A 587 -33.15 19.90 -26.32
CA GLU A 587 -34.13 20.63 -27.15
C GLU A 587 -34.58 21.96 -26.51
N ARG A 588 -34.53 22.07 -25.18
CA ARG A 588 -34.96 23.26 -24.44
C ARG A 588 -33.88 24.34 -24.30
N LYS A 589 -32.61 24.06 -24.60
CA LYS A 589 -31.49 24.99 -24.36
C LYS A 589 -30.65 25.31 -25.59
N ILE A 590 -30.58 24.43 -26.61
CA ILE A 590 -29.62 24.58 -27.71
C ILE A 590 -30.33 24.65 -29.06
N GLU A 591 -30.30 25.84 -29.70
CA GLU A 591 -30.68 26.01 -31.12
C GLU A 591 -29.65 25.35 -32.06
N ALA A 592 -29.69 24.02 -32.16
CA ALA A 592 -28.91 23.29 -33.13
C ALA A 592 -29.41 23.60 -34.56
N LYS A 593 -28.53 24.11 -35.43
CA LYS A 593 -28.85 24.35 -36.84
C LYS A 593 -28.49 23.13 -37.67
N PRO A 594 -29.40 22.58 -38.51
CA PRO A 594 -29.11 21.42 -39.33
C PRO A 594 -28.02 21.73 -40.36
N VAL A 595 -27.04 20.82 -40.50
CA VAL A 595 -25.91 20.98 -41.43
C VAL A 595 -26.33 20.72 -42.87
N ILE A 596 -27.27 19.79 -43.08
CA ILE A 596 -27.86 19.50 -44.39
C ILE A 596 -29.29 20.06 -44.39
N LEU A 597 -29.59 20.93 -45.37
CA LEU A 597 -30.89 21.60 -45.51
C LEU A 597 -31.79 20.97 -46.60
N ARG A 598 -31.19 20.32 -47.61
CA ARG A 598 -31.86 19.62 -48.72
C ARG A 598 -31.10 18.32 -49.00
N PRO A 599 -31.76 17.19 -49.33
CA PRO A 599 -33.19 17.04 -49.58
C PRO A 599 -34.07 16.99 -48.31
N SER A 600 -33.49 16.71 -47.14
CA SER A 600 -34.17 16.79 -45.84
C SER A 600 -33.27 17.49 -44.81
N LYS A 601 -33.86 18.02 -43.74
CA LYS A 601 -33.11 18.58 -42.61
C LYS A 601 -32.42 17.44 -41.86
N GLN A 602 -31.09 17.40 -41.87
CA GLN A 602 -30.32 16.36 -41.16
C GLN A 602 -29.23 16.96 -40.27
N PHE A 603 -29.08 16.34 -39.11
CA PHE A 603 -28.12 16.68 -38.08
C PHE A 603 -27.06 15.58 -37.98
N PRO A 604 -25.76 15.84 -38.21
CA PRO A 604 -24.72 14.85 -37.96
C PRO A 604 -24.59 14.58 -36.46
N GLY A 605 -24.31 13.33 -36.07
CA GLY A 605 -24.17 12.95 -34.66
C GLY A 605 -23.06 13.69 -33.88
N LYS A 606 -22.10 14.30 -34.59
CA LYS A 606 -21.12 15.24 -34.01
C LYS A 606 -21.78 16.42 -33.29
N GLN A 607 -22.96 16.88 -33.74
CA GLN A 607 -23.73 17.95 -33.07
C GLN A 607 -24.37 17.52 -31.74
N LEU A 608 -24.67 16.23 -31.54
CA LEU A 608 -25.13 15.72 -30.24
C LEU A 608 -24.02 15.85 -29.19
N ILE A 609 -22.77 15.55 -29.57
CA ILE A 609 -21.61 15.73 -28.69
C ILE A 609 -21.34 17.21 -28.41
N GLU A 610 -21.36 18.08 -29.43
CA GLU A 610 -21.27 19.55 -29.22
C GLU A 610 -22.34 20.07 -28.25
N ALA A 611 -23.55 19.51 -28.29
CA ALA A 611 -24.63 19.89 -27.40
C ALA A 611 -24.36 19.46 -25.94
N LEU A 612 -23.88 18.22 -25.72
CA LEU A 612 -23.42 17.73 -24.41
C LEU A 612 -22.26 18.58 -23.84
N LEU A 613 -21.29 18.98 -24.69
CA LEU A 613 -20.15 19.79 -24.24
C LEU A 613 -20.54 21.21 -23.81
N LYS A 614 -21.64 21.77 -24.33
CA LYS A 614 -22.10 23.11 -23.95
C LYS A 614 -22.85 23.15 -22.62
N GLU A 615 -23.63 22.11 -22.32
CA GLU A 615 -24.38 22.03 -21.06
C GLU A 615 -23.45 22.10 -19.84
N VAL A 616 -22.28 21.48 -19.93
CA VAL A 616 -21.22 21.51 -18.89
C VAL A 616 -20.71 22.93 -18.60
N VAL A 617 -20.85 23.88 -19.54
CA VAL A 617 -20.35 25.26 -19.39
C VAL A 617 -21.43 26.23 -18.91
N GLU A 618 -22.69 26.03 -19.30
CA GLU A 618 -23.81 26.85 -18.81
C GLU A 618 -24.23 26.48 -17.38
N VAL A 619 -24.10 25.22 -16.98
CA VAL A 619 -24.30 24.76 -15.59
C VAL A 619 -23.01 25.02 -14.81
N GLY A 620 -22.76 26.28 -14.50
CA GLY A 620 -21.53 26.73 -13.85
C GLY A 620 -21.23 26.00 -12.54
N TYR A 621 -20.25 25.09 -12.57
CA TYR A 621 -19.61 24.56 -11.37
C TYR A 621 -18.72 25.65 -10.75
N GLU A 622 -19.29 26.48 -9.87
CA GLU A 622 -18.55 27.38 -8.98
C GLU A 622 -17.80 26.57 -7.90
N SER A 623 -16.80 25.78 -8.30
CA SER A 623 -16.05 24.89 -7.40
C SER A 623 -14.53 25.00 -7.61
N ARG A 624 -13.94 26.09 -7.10
CA ARG A 624 -12.51 26.29 -6.76
C ARG A 624 -11.42 25.99 -7.80
N VAL A 625 -11.76 25.50 -8.99
CA VAL A 625 -10.92 25.56 -10.18
C VAL A 625 -11.24 26.88 -10.87
N GLY A 626 -10.20 27.64 -11.25
CA GLY A 626 -10.37 28.99 -11.77
C GLY A 626 -11.34 29.07 -12.97
N SER A 627 -12.13 30.14 -13.00
CA SER A 627 -13.08 30.48 -14.07
C SER A 627 -12.47 30.28 -15.47
N GLY A 628 -12.85 29.20 -16.15
CA GLY A 628 -12.23 28.85 -17.44
C GLY A 628 -12.61 27.49 -18.03
N ALA A 629 -13.72 26.87 -17.64
CA ALA A 629 -14.16 25.58 -18.19
C ALA A 629 -14.79 25.72 -19.59
N CYS A 630 -14.05 26.26 -20.55
CA CYS A 630 -14.37 26.18 -21.98
C CYS A 630 -13.36 25.23 -22.64
N ILE A 631 -13.82 24.24 -23.40
CA ILE A 631 -12.94 23.40 -24.21
C ILE A 631 -12.55 24.23 -25.45
N ASN A 632 -11.55 25.09 -25.27
CA ASN A 632 -11.19 26.12 -26.23
C ASN A 632 -10.57 25.54 -27.50
N SER A 633 -9.64 24.58 -27.38
CA SER A 633 -9.32 23.68 -28.49
C SER A 633 -8.77 22.33 -28.05
N VAL A 634 -9.34 21.21 -28.54
CA VAL A 634 -8.73 19.87 -28.42
C VAL A 634 -8.38 19.38 -29.82
N ASN A 635 -7.07 19.24 -30.04
CA ASN A 635 -6.45 18.73 -31.27
C ASN A 635 -5.77 17.39 -30.93
N THR A 636 -6.37 16.25 -31.31
CA THR A 636 -5.82 14.92 -30.96
C THR A 636 -5.91 13.91 -32.11
N GLU A 637 -4.84 13.13 -32.31
CA GLU A 637 -4.82 12.04 -33.28
C GLU A 637 -5.62 10.84 -32.78
N ALA A 638 -6.64 10.42 -33.54
CA ALA A 638 -7.34 9.17 -33.29
C ALA A 638 -6.58 8.01 -33.95
N VAL A 639 -6.51 6.86 -33.27
CA VAL A 639 -5.45 5.84 -33.47
C VAL A 639 -5.64 4.96 -34.74
N THR A 640 -6.56 5.32 -35.65
CA THR A 640 -6.89 4.55 -36.86
C THR A 640 -5.96 4.83 -38.05
N LEU A 641 -4.83 4.10 -38.06
CA LEU A 641 -3.89 3.93 -39.18
C LEU A 641 -3.26 5.23 -39.74
N ILE A 642 -2.03 5.50 -39.30
CA ILE A 642 -1.13 6.49 -39.89
C ILE A 642 -0.98 6.22 -41.40
N SER A 643 -1.44 7.16 -42.22
CA SER A 643 -1.10 7.21 -43.64
C SER A 643 0.42 7.35 -43.78
N LYS A 644 1.06 6.50 -44.60
CA LYS A 644 2.53 6.52 -44.76
C LYS A 644 3.07 7.79 -45.45
N ASN A 645 2.20 8.66 -45.94
CA ASN A 645 2.58 9.89 -46.63
C ASN A 645 2.51 11.08 -45.66
N ARG A 646 3.68 11.53 -45.18
CA ARG A 646 3.86 12.71 -44.30
C ARG A 646 3.58 14.06 -44.98
N SER A 647 2.94 14.08 -46.15
CA SER A 647 2.89 15.23 -47.07
C SER A 647 1.58 16.04 -47.00
N TYR A 648 0.61 15.62 -46.19
CA TYR A 648 -0.66 16.32 -46.00
C TYR A 648 -0.76 16.88 -44.57
N LYS A 649 -1.43 18.02 -44.39
CA LYS A 649 -1.81 18.52 -43.06
C LYS A 649 -2.66 17.47 -42.34
N GLN A 650 -2.46 17.31 -41.02
CA GLN A 650 -3.08 16.24 -40.21
C GLN A 650 -4.61 16.19 -40.33
N ASP A 651 -5.28 17.34 -40.55
CA ASP A 651 -6.72 17.45 -40.74
C ASP A 651 -7.28 16.65 -41.94
N TRP A 652 -6.46 16.41 -42.99
CA TRP A 652 -6.88 15.74 -44.23
C TRP A 652 -6.76 14.21 -44.16
N ASN A 653 -7.08 13.62 -43.01
CA ASN A 653 -7.01 12.17 -42.81
C ASN A 653 -8.21 11.45 -43.46
N ILE A 654 -7.92 10.55 -44.40
CA ILE A 654 -8.89 9.74 -45.16
C ILE A 654 -9.91 9.02 -44.24
N ASN A 655 -9.49 8.62 -43.04
CA ASN A 655 -10.31 7.83 -42.12
C ASN A 655 -11.17 8.68 -41.16
N ASP A 656 -11.14 10.02 -41.23
CA ASP A 656 -11.71 10.92 -40.21
C ASP A 656 -11.09 10.63 -38.83
N GLY A 657 -9.76 10.48 -38.81
CA GLY A 657 -8.96 10.03 -37.65
C GLY A 657 -8.19 11.15 -36.94
N TYR A 658 -8.64 12.40 -37.03
CA TYR A 658 -8.04 13.53 -36.31
C TYR A 658 -9.16 14.35 -35.68
N VAL A 659 -9.21 14.39 -34.35
CA VAL A 659 -10.28 15.07 -33.60
C VAL A 659 -9.90 16.53 -33.42
N VAL A 660 -10.80 17.41 -33.86
CA VAL A 660 -10.68 18.87 -33.72
C VAL A 660 -11.97 19.40 -33.12
N VAL A 661 -11.88 19.83 -31.86
CA VAL A 661 -12.92 20.59 -31.16
C VAL A 661 -12.41 22.00 -30.95
N ILE A 662 -13.19 23.03 -31.26
CA ILE A 662 -12.83 24.44 -31.04
C ILE A 662 -14.05 25.16 -30.46
N GLN A 663 -13.90 25.87 -29.33
CA GLN A 663 -15.00 26.54 -28.61
C GLN A 663 -16.20 25.61 -28.34
N ASN A 664 -15.95 24.41 -27.80
CA ASN A 664 -16.93 23.32 -27.61
C ASN A 664 -17.61 22.81 -28.90
N LYS A 665 -17.30 23.34 -30.09
CA LYS A 665 -17.85 22.87 -31.38
C LYS A 665 -17.01 21.76 -31.97
N TYR A 666 -17.67 20.70 -32.42
CA TYR A 666 -17.00 19.51 -32.91
C TYR A 666 -16.90 19.54 -34.44
N PHE A 667 -15.69 19.69 -34.99
CA PHE A 667 -15.47 19.83 -36.44
C PHE A 667 -15.08 18.50 -37.11
N PHE A 668 -13.95 17.92 -36.72
CA PHE A 668 -13.34 16.78 -37.40
C PHE A 668 -13.10 15.61 -36.44
N GLY A 669 -12.90 14.41 -36.99
CA GLY A 669 -12.52 13.21 -36.24
C GLY A 669 -13.69 12.37 -35.74
N ARG A 670 -13.39 11.14 -35.31
CA ARG A 670 -14.29 10.29 -34.53
C ARG A 670 -13.75 10.10 -33.12
N LEU A 671 -14.61 10.16 -32.12
CA LEU A 671 -14.27 9.84 -30.74
C LEU A 671 -14.14 8.33 -30.58
N GLY A 672 -12.97 7.84 -30.18
CA GLY A 672 -12.72 6.42 -29.92
C GLY A 672 -11.38 6.21 -29.22
N SER A 673 -11.27 5.15 -28.41
CA SER A 673 -10.04 4.76 -27.73
C SER A 673 -9.43 3.50 -28.38
N VAL A 674 -8.25 3.09 -27.91
CA VAL A 674 -7.48 1.95 -28.48
C VAL A 674 -8.07 0.57 -28.12
N GLN A 675 -9.18 0.53 -27.37
CA GLN A 675 -9.83 -0.70 -26.92
C GLN A 675 -11.35 -0.63 -27.09
N ASP A 676 -11.95 -1.77 -27.41
CA ASP A 676 -13.15 -1.93 -28.23
C ASP A 676 -14.45 -2.27 -27.42
N THR A 677 -15.61 -1.72 -27.84
CA THR A 677 -16.98 -2.34 -27.97
C THR A 677 -17.97 -2.40 -26.79
N TYR A 678 -19.34 -2.31 -26.90
CA TYR A 678 -20.37 -1.99 -27.97
C TYR A 678 -21.84 -1.69 -27.42
N VAL A 679 -22.38 -0.44 -27.37
CA VAL A 679 -23.88 -0.16 -27.44
C VAL A 679 -24.23 1.22 -28.07
N ILE A 680 -25.29 1.31 -28.91
CA ILE A 680 -26.26 2.45 -29.16
C ILE A 680 -26.97 2.37 -30.54
N ARG A 681 -26.58 1.43 -31.41
CA ARG A 681 -27.47 0.85 -32.44
C ARG A 681 -27.59 -0.66 -32.21
N ASP A 682 -28.54 -1.32 -32.89
CA ASP A 682 -28.62 -2.77 -32.97
C ASP A 682 -27.30 -3.36 -33.50
N PHE A 683 -26.38 -3.62 -32.59
CA PHE A 683 -25.06 -4.11 -32.88
C PHE A 683 -24.92 -5.50 -32.27
N GLN A 684 -24.91 -6.52 -33.14
CA GLN A 684 -24.79 -7.91 -32.74
C GLN A 684 -23.56 -8.54 -33.38
N LEU A 685 -22.69 -9.12 -32.55
CA LEU A 685 -21.56 -9.95 -33.01
C LEU A 685 -22.07 -11.32 -33.49
N GLY A 686 -22.56 -11.38 -34.73
CA GLY A 686 -22.93 -12.64 -35.38
C GLY A 686 -21.71 -13.46 -35.83
N TRP A 687 -21.87 -14.78 -35.90
CA TRP A 687 -20.86 -15.70 -36.48
C TRP A 687 -20.35 -15.26 -37.86
N GLY A 688 -21.16 -14.53 -38.63
CA GLY A 688 -20.81 -13.94 -39.91
C GLY A 688 -19.60 -13.01 -39.89
N MET A 689 -19.39 -12.22 -38.82
CA MET A 689 -18.22 -11.33 -38.71
C MET A 689 -16.91 -12.10 -38.47
N LEU A 690 -17.00 -13.33 -37.95
CA LEU A 690 -15.86 -14.25 -37.82
C LEU A 690 -15.63 -15.10 -39.09
N LEU A 691 -16.52 -15.03 -40.09
CA LEU A 691 -16.32 -15.70 -41.38
C LEU A 691 -15.25 -14.97 -42.18
N ARG A 692 -14.08 -15.61 -42.30
CA ARG A 692 -13.05 -15.17 -43.24
C ARG A 692 -13.52 -15.45 -44.67
N ILE A 693 -13.56 -14.41 -45.50
CA ILE A 693 -13.79 -14.52 -46.95
C ILE A 693 -12.89 -15.61 -47.54
N SER A 694 -13.41 -16.41 -48.47
CA SER A 694 -12.72 -17.56 -49.08
C SER A 694 -11.29 -17.25 -49.57
N ASN A 695 -11.11 -16.10 -50.21
CA ASN A 695 -9.82 -15.56 -50.64
C ASN A 695 -8.80 -15.46 -49.48
N TRP A 696 -9.22 -15.02 -48.29
CA TRP A 696 -8.35 -14.95 -47.12
C TRP A 696 -7.95 -16.34 -46.59
N LYS A 697 -8.85 -17.35 -46.68
CA LYS A 697 -8.52 -18.73 -46.31
C LYS A 697 -7.42 -19.31 -47.22
N TRP A 698 -7.55 -19.11 -48.54
CA TRP A 698 -6.51 -19.48 -49.50
C TRP A 698 -5.19 -18.74 -49.25
N LYS A 699 -5.24 -17.40 -49.12
CA LYS A 699 -4.06 -16.56 -48.88
C LYS A 699 -3.34 -16.92 -47.57
N LYS A 700 -4.08 -17.22 -46.50
CA LYS A 700 -3.53 -17.74 -45.24
C LYS A 700 -2.74 -19.04 -45.49
N ASN A 701 -3.37 -20.02 -46.13
CA ASN A 701 -2.76 -21.35 -46.31
C ASN A 701 -1.46 -21.22 -47.13
N LYS A 702 -1.49 -20.50 -48.25
CA LYS A 702 -0.30 -20.21 -49.06
C LYS A 702 0.83 -19.55 -48.25
N ILE A 703 0.52 -18.54 -47.44
CA ILE A 703 1.52 -17.88 -46.58
C ILE A 703 2.09 -18.84 -45.52
N CYS A 704 1.27 -19.73 -44.95
CA CYS A 704 1.72 -20.73 -43.98
C CYS A 704 2.64 -21.75 -44.66
N GLU A 705 2.26 -22.27 -45.82
CA GLU A 705 3.04 -23.22 -46.64
C GLU A 705 4.39 -22.62 -47.06
N GLU A 706 4.41 -21.39 -47.58
CA GLU A 706 5.66 -20.65 -47.85
C GLU A 706 6.52 -20.46 -46.60
N GLY A 707 5.90 -20.20 -45.44
CA GLY A 707 6.58 -20.09 -44.15
C GLY A 707 7.21 -21.41 -43.70
N TYR A 708 6.48 -22.52 -43.82
CA TYR A 708 6.99 -23.87 -43.52
C TYR A 708 8.13 -24.26 -44.47
N LEU A 709 8.00 -24.02 -45.78
CA LEU A 709 9.06 -24.27 -46.76
C LEU A 709 10.33 -23.48 -46.43
N LYS A 710 10.23 -22.18 -46.13
CA LYS A 710 11.37 -21.33 -45.72
C LYS A 710 12.06 -21.82 -44.44
N VAL A 711 11.30 -22.36 -43.48
CA VAL A 711 11.86 -22.98 -42.26
C VAL A 711 12.53 -24.31 -42.58
N ASN A 712 11.90 -25.16 -43.39
CA ASN A 712 12.42 -26.48 -43.75
C ASN A 712 13.74 -26.36 -44.53
N MET A 713 13.81 -25.48 -45.54
CA MET A 713 15.05 -25.18 -46.26
C MET A 713 16.18 -24.82 -45.30
N LYS A 714 15.94 -23.88 -44.36
CA LYS A 714 16.95 -23.47 -43.38
C LYS A 714 17.32 -24.56 -42.36
N ILE A 715 16.45 -25.53 -42.10
CA ILE A 715 16.75 -26.70 -41.28
C ILE A 715 17.63 -27.70 -42.05
N GLU A 716 17.43 -27.88 -43.36
CA GLU A 716 18.30 -28.69 -44.21
C GLU A 716 19.65 -28.01 -44.51
N ASP A 717 19.68 -26.70 -44.73
CA ASP A 717 20.91 -25.90 -44.82
C ASP A 717 21.75 -26.00 -43.54
N TYR A 718 21.08 -26.05 -42.39
CA TYR A 718 21.69 -26.29 -41.08
C TYR A 718 22.25 -27.72 -40.96
N LYS A 719 21.47 -28.74 -41.30
CA LYS A 719 21.94 -30.15 -41.29
C LYS A 719 23.14 -30.37 -42.20
N SER A 720 23.15 -29.71 -43.37
CA SER A 720 24.24 -29.75 -44.35
C SER A 720 25.41 -28.81 -44.04
N LYS A 721 25.39 -28.10 -42.90
CA LYS A 721 26.41 -27.14 -42.45
C LYS A 721 26.71 -25.98 -43.42
N LYS A 722 25.83 -25.72 -44.41
CA LYS A 722 26.06 -24.70 -45.45
C LYS A 722 25.88 -23.25 -44.96
N THR A 723 25.18 -23.05 -43.85
CA THR A 723 24.91 -21.71 -43.30
C THR A 723 25.89 -21.32 -42.20
N GLY A 724 26.58 -20.19 -42.40
CA GLY A 724 27.35 -19.53 -41.34
C GLY A 724 26.44 -19.12 -40.17
N ILE A 725 26.69 -19.68 -38.99
CA ILE A 725 26.01 -19.28 -37.76
C ILE A 725 26.47 -17.86 -37.44
N GLY A 726 25.52 -16.93 -37.24
CA GLY A 726 25.86 -15.57 -36.82
C GLY A 726 26.64 -15.61 -35.50
N SER A 727 27.74 -14.85 -35.41
CA SER A 727 28.86 -15.00 -34.44
C SER A 727 28.54 -15.07 -32.94
N ASN A 728 27.28 -14.89 -32.55
CA ASN A 728 26.82 -14.76 -31.17
C ASN A 728 25.76 -15.81 -30.78
N TYR A 729 25.50 -16.83 -31.62
CA TYR A 729 24.43 -17.81 -31.40
C TYR A 729 24.95 -19.25 -31.33
N ASN A 730 24.39 -20.05 -30.43
CA ASN A 730 24.48 -21.49 -30.56
C ASN A 730 23.61 -21.97 -31.73
N ALA A 731 24.06 -23.06 -32.34
CA ALA A 731 23.47 -23.73 -33.48
C ALA A 731 21.93 -23.93 -33.34
N GLU A 732 21.45 -24.27 -32.14
CA GLU A 732 20.01 -24.47 -31.87
C GLU A 732 19.21 -23.17 -31.66
N LEU A 733 19.81 -22.16 -31.02
CA LEU A 733 19.20 -20.84 -30.82
C LEU A 733 19.01 -20.11 -32.16
N TRP A 734 19.93 -20.32 -33.10
CA TRP A 734 19.82 -19.79 -34.46
C TRP A 734 18.61 -20.37 -35.21
N VAL A 735 18.36 -21.68 -35.10
CA VAL A 735 17.17 -22.33 -35.70
C VAL A 735 15.88 -21.78 -35.09
N GLN A 736 15.82 -21.58 -33.77
CA GLN A 736 14.66 -20.95 -33.11
C GLN A 736 14.44 -19.51 -33.58
N ARG A 737 15.51 -18.70 -33.70
CA ARG A 737 15.44 -17.34 -34.24
C ARG A 737 14.92 -17.31 -35.67
N VAL A 738 15.40 -18.23 -36.51
CA VAL A 738 14.94 -18.41 -37.90
C VAL A 738 13.45 -18.69 -37.96
N GLN A 739 12.95 -19.61 -37.12
CA GLN A 739 11.51 -19.90 -37.02
C GLN A 739 10.73 -18.65 -36.63
N ASN A 740 11.21 -17.88 -35.65
CA ASN A 740 10.55 -16.65 -35.23
C ASN A 740 10.49 -15.61 -36.37
N GLN A 741 11.59 -15.37 -37.09
CA GLN A 741 11.63 -14.39 -38.19
C GLN A 741 10.79 -14.78 -39.41
N CYS A 742 10.66 -16.07 -39.70
CA CYS A 742 9.88 -16.53 -40.86
C CYS A 742 8.36 -16.39 -40.67
N PHE A 743 7.85 -16.40 -39.42
CA PHE A 743 6.42 -16.26 -39.14
C PHE A 743 5.97 -14.85 -38.72
N THR A 744 6.87 -13.91 -38.43
CA THR A 744 6.48 -12.52 -38.06
C THR A 744 5.88 -11.70 -39.20
N ASN A 745 6.10 -12.09 -40.46
CA ASN A 745 5.60 -11.36 -41.64
C ASN A 745 4.32 -11.97 -42.26
N GLY A 746 3.72 -12.99 -41.62
CA GLY A 746 2.53 -13.69 -42.10
C GLY A 746 1.41 -13.71 -41.05
N CYS A 747 0.17 -13.45 -41.46
CA CYS A 747 -0.96 -13.25 -40.56
C CYS A 747 -1.38 -14.51 -39.77
N LEU A 748 -0.75 -14.75 -38.60
CA LEU A 748 -1.31 -15.45 -37.44
C LEU A 748 -0.55 -15.07 -36.17
N ARG A 749 -1.27 -14.67 -35.11
CA ARG A 749 -0.68 -14.59 -33.76
C ARG A 749 -0.30 -16.02 -33.35
N ARG A 750 1.00 -16.26 -33.21
CA ARG A 750 1.53 -17.40 -32.46
C ARG A 750 1.00 -17.32 -31.02
N ALA A 751 0.73 -18.44 -30.37
CA ALA A 751 0.51 -18.50 -28.93
C ALA A 751 1.85 -18.20 -28.21
N ALA A 752 2.23 -16.92 -28.23
CA ALA A 752 3.56 -16.45 -27.84
C ALA A 752 3.57 -16.00 -26.39
N ASN A 753 3.39 -16.95 -25.46
CA ASN A 753 3.78 -16.78 -24.07
C ASN A 753 4.80 -17.88 -23.71
N HIS A 754 6.00 -17.43 -23.34
CA HIS A 754 7.04 -18.13 -22.56
C HIS A 754 7.71 -19.43 -23.04
N PHE A 755 7.53 -19.87 -24.30
CA PHE A 755 8.39 -20.94 -24.87
C PHE A 755 9.65 -20.39 -25.58
N TRP A 756 10.52 -19.70 -24.82
CA TRP A 756 11.94 -19.56 -25.18
C TRP A 756 12.68 -20.90 -25.22
N LYS A 757 12.15 -21.90 -24.50
CA LYS A 757 12.43 -23.31 -24.74
C LYS A 757 11.35 -23.91 -25.64
N THR A 758 11.18 -23.42 -26.88
CA THR A 758 10.39 -24.17 -27.88
C THR A 758 11.01 -25.57 -27.97
N SER A 759 10.29 -26.56 -27.42
CA SER A 759 10.80 -27.82 -26.87
C SER A 759 11.86 -27.76 -25.77
N SER A 760 11.42 -27.61 -24.51
CA SER A 760 11.78 -28.66 -23.56
C SER A 760 11.20 -29.97 -24.09
N ASN A 761 12.07 -30.92 -24.45
CA ASN A 761 11.65 -32.25 -24.85
C ASN A 761 11.13 -32.99 -23.60
N TRP A 762 9.82 -32.88 -23.33
CA TRP A 762 9.16 -33.52 -22.18
C TRP A 762 9.22 -35.06 -22.26
N TYR A 763 9.37 -35.60 -23.47
CA TYR A 763 9.66 -37.01 -23.74
C TYR A 763 11.06 -37.14 -24.34
N PHE A 764 11.63 -38.34 -24.36
CA PHE A 764 13.01 -38.56 -24.84
C PHE A 764 13.25 -37.93 -26.23
N ARG A 765 13.99 -36.82 -26.24
CA ARG A 765 14.37 -36.03 -27.42
C ARG A 765 13.19 -35.61 -28.33
N ARG A 766 11.97 -35.49 -27.80
CA ARG A 766 10.76 -34.96 -28.47
C ARG A 766 9.78 -34.28 -27.51
N THR A 767 8.83 -33.51 -28.05
CA THR A 767 7.81 -32.76 -27.28
C THR A 767 6.62 -33.62 -26.88
N LEU A 768 6.01 -34.35 -27.81
CA LEU A 768 4.91 -35.28 -27.55
C LEU A 768 5.19 -36.63 -28.20
N PRO A 769 4.57 -37.74 -27.73
CA PRO A 769 4.72 -39.06 -28.33
C PRO A 769 4.27 -39.14 -29.80
N HIS A 770 3.35 -38.25 -30.21
CA HIS A 770 2.85 -38.14 -31.59
C HIS A 770 3.89 -37.60 -32.59
N PHE A 771 4.99 -37.00 -32.11
CA PHE A 771 6.01 -36.39 -32.96
C PHE A 771 7.28 -37.26 -33.03
N ALA A 772 8.01 -37.11 -34.13
CA ALA A 772 9.26 -37.82 -34.37
C ALA A 772 10.38 -37.35 -33.42
N VAL A 773 11.30 -38.27 -33.08
CA VAL A 773 12.46 -37.98 -32.24
C VAL A 773 13.39 -37.00 -32.96
N TYR A 774 13.98 -36.04 -32.24
CA TYR A 774 14.77 -34.91 -32.75
C TYR A 774 14.03 -33.92 -33.65
N SER A 775 12.75 -34.11 -33.93
CA SER A 775 12.06 -33.27 -34.90
C SER A 775 12.07 -31.80 -34.46
N LYS A 776 12.29 -30.90 -35.42
CA LYS A 776 12.41 -29.45 -35.23
C LYS A 776 11.36 -28.66 -36.04
N PHE A 777 10.34 -29.31 -36.62
CA PHE A 777 9.31 -28.59 -37.39
C PHE A 777 8.45 -27.69 -36.48
N PRO A 778 7.89 -26.57 -36.98
CA PRO A 778 7.13 -25.64 -36.17
C PRO A 778 5.94 -26.28 -35.43
N TRP A 779 5.20 -27.20 -36.07
CA TRP A 779 4.05 -27.88 -35.46
C TRP A 779 4.44 -28.78 -34.27
N ASP A 780 5.60 -29.45 -34.33
CA ASP A 780 6.12 -30.25 -33.20
C ASP A 780 6.49 -29.36 -32.00
N LYS A 781 6.72 -28.07 -32.24
CA LYS A 781 7.25 -27.09 -31.28
C LYS A 781 6.22 -26.09 -30.79
N GLY A 782 4.92 -26.40 -30.93
CA GLY A 782 3.82 -25.59 -30.40
C GLY A 782 3.39 -24.43 -31.31
N PHE A 783 3.69 -24.48 -32.61
CA PHE A 783 3.05 -23.57 -33.57
C PHE A 783 1.58 -23.99 -33.80
N VAL A 784 0.65 -23.10 -33.43
CA VAL A 784 -0.77 -23.23 -33.72
C VAL A 784 -1.08 -22.50 -35.03
N ALA A 785 -1.37 -23.27 -36.07
CA ALA A 785 -1.75 -22.77 -37.38
C ALA A 785 -3.27 -22.52 -37.48
N SER A 786 -4.05 -23.28 -36.74
CA SER A 786 -5.51 -23.18 -36.71
C SER A 786 -6.00 -21.89 -36.02
N SER A 787 -7.28 -21.59 -36.19
CA SER A 787 -7.98 -20.50 -35.49
C SER A 787 -9.08 -21.10 -34.62
N PHE A 788 -9.49 -20.44 -33.54
CA PHE A 788 -10.61 -20.91 -32.71
C PHE A 788 -11.88 -21.25 -33.54
N ARG A 789 -12.18 -20.46 -34.59
CA ARG A 789 -13.31 -20.73 -35.49
C ARG A 789 -13.19 -22.03 -36.31
N SER A 790 -11.98 -22.43 -36.68
CA SER A 790 -11.74 -23.65 -37.48
C SER A 790 -11.64 -24.90 -36.61
N GLY A 791 -11.71 -24.77 -35.29
CA GLY A 791 -11.23 -25.78 -34.34
C GLY A 791 -9.71 -25.78 -34.26
N LEU A 792 -9.19 -26.20 -33.11
CA LEU A 792 -7.77 -26.53 -32.90
C LEU A 792 -7.61 -28.05 -33.02
N SER A 793 -6.50 -28.54 -33.57
CA SER A 793 -6.18 -29.97 -33.47
C SER A 793 -5.90 -30.36 -32.01
N SER A 794 -5.93 -31.66 -31.68
CA SER A 794 -5.67 -32.13 -30.31
C SER A 794 -4.28 -31.73 -29.79
N THR A 795 -3.26 -31.74 -30.65
CA THR A 795 -1.90 -31.29 -30.31
C THR A 795 -1.82 -29.76 -30.19
N GLU A 796 -2.46 -29.01 -31.09
CA GLU A 796 -2.53 -27.54 -31.01
C GLU A 796 -3.28 -27.08 -29.74
N PHE A 797 -4.38 -27.74 -29.40
CA PHE A 797 -5.14 -27.48 -28.17
C PHE A 797 -4.30 -27.74 -26.93
N PHE A 798 -3.55 -28.86 -26.88
CA PHE A 798 -2.65 -29.16 -25.76
C PHE A 798 -1.58 -28.09 -25.56
N PHE A 799 -0.91 -27.66 -26.65
CA PHE A 799 0.07 -26.57 -26.58
C PHE A 799 -0.57 -25.24 -26.15
N HIS A 800 -1.77 -24.92 -26.64
CA HIS A 800 -2.50 -23.72 -26.26
C HIS A 800 -2.92 -23.74 -24.78
N ALA A 801 -3.43 -24.88 -24.30
CA ALA A 801 -3.86 -25.07 -22.91
C ALA A 801 -2.68 -24.97 -21.91
N ILE A 802 -1.50 -25.49 -22.26
CA ILE A 802 -0.28 -25.29 -21.46
C ILE A 802 0.06 -23.81 -21.37
N SER A 803 0.08 -23.10 -22.50
CA SER A 803 0.43 -21.67 -22.55
C SER A 803 -0.56 -20.81 -21.74
N GLY A 804 -1.87 -21.13 -21.79
CA GLY A 804 -2.88 -20.50 -20.94
C GLY A 804 -2.66 -20.80 -19.45
N ARG A 805 -2.38 -22.05 -19.09
CA ARG A 805 -2.14 -22.45 -17.69
C ARG A 805 -0.90 -21.78 -17.09
N GLU A 806 0.17 -21.61 -17.86
CA GLU A 806 1.37 -20.91 -17.40
C GLU A 806 1.05 -19.45 -17.03
N GLY A 807 0.32 -18.72 -17.89
CA GLY A 807 -0.11 -17.34 -17.59
C GLY A 807 -1.00 -17.23 -16.35
N LEU A 808 -1.92 -18.18 -16.13
CA LEU A 808 -2.77 -18.23 -14.94
C LEU A 808 -1.97 -18.49 -13.66
N VAL A 809 -1.05 -19.47 -13.67
CA VAL A 809 -0.19 -19.80 -12.52
C VAL A 809 0.76 -18.64 -12.19
N ASP A 810 1.34 -18.01 -13.22
CA ASP A 810 2.26 -16.89 -13.07
C ASP A 810 1.58 -15.67 -12.43
N THR A 811 0.32 -15.40 -12.82
CA THR A 811 -0.54 -14.39 -12.20
C THR A 811 -0.79 -14.70 -10.72
N ALA A 812 -1.12 -15.96 -10.38
CA ALA A 812 -1.38 -16.38 -9.01
C ALA A 812 -0.13 -16.33 -8.10
N VAL A 813 1.06 -16.62 -8.63
CA VAL A 813 2.32 -16.60 -7.86
C VAL A 813 2.86 -15.18 -7.70
N LYS A 814 2.94 -14.40 -8.79
CA LYS A 814 3.65 -13.11 -8.76
C LYS A 814 2.85 -12.00 -8.07
N THR A 815 1.52 -12.07 -8.02
CA THR A 815 0.68 -11.11 -7.26
C THR A 815 0.99 -11.08 -5.77
N ALA A 816 1.34 -12.22 -5.16
CA ALA A 816 1.78 -12.27 -3.77
C ALA A 816 3.14 -11.60 -3.56
N GLU A 817 4.06 -11.72 -4.54
CA GLU A 817 5.38 -11.07 -4.47
C GLU A 817 5.29 -9.55 -4.62
N THR A 818 4.50 -9.05 -5.58
CA THR A 818 4.33 -7.62 -5.85
C THR A 818 3.64 -6.90 -4.70
N GLY A 819 2.59 -7.49 -4.11
CA GLY A 819 1.93 -6.94 -2.91
C GLY A 819 2.89 -6.87 -1.70
N TYR A 820 3.78 -7.84 -1.53
CA TYR A 820 4.81 -7.79 -0.49
C TYR A 820 5.90 -6.73 -0.77
N MET A 821 6.29 -6.55 -2.04
CA MET A 821 7.18 -5.47 -2.47
C MET A 821 6.57 -4.09 -2.21
N GLN A 822 5.30 -3.88 -2.58
CA GLN A 822 4.57 -2.64 -2.33
C GLN A 822 4.47 -2.33 -0.82
N LYS A 823 4.15 -3.33 0.02
CA LYS A 823 4.15 -3.15 1.48
C LYS A 823 5.51 -2.64 2.01
N ARG A 824 6.61 -3.10 1.42
CA ARG A 824 7.98 -2.68 1.80
C ARG A 824 8.29 -1.25 1.36
N LEU A 825 7.94 -0.89 0.13
CA LEU A 825 8.05 0.48 -0.38
C LEU A 825 7.26 1.45 0.51
N MET A 826 6.00 1.14 0.80
CA MET A 826 5.14 1.94 1.68
C MET A 826 5.78 2.12 3.06
N LYS A 827 6.24 1.04 3.72
CA LYS A 827 6.86 1.16 5.07
C LYS A 827 8.17 1.96 5.10
N ALA A 828 8.90 2.05 3.99
CA ALA A 828 10.07 2.92 3.88
C ALA A 828 9.69 4.39 3.64
N LEU A 829 8.69 4.66 2.80
CA LEU A 829 8.38 6.02 2.33
C LEU A 829 7.23 6.71 3.10
N GLU A 830 6.44 5.99 3.91
CA GLU A 830 5.20 6.51 4.53
C GLU A 830 5.34 7.76 5.41
N ASP A 831 6.55 8.08 5.90
CA ASP A 831 6.78 9.26 6.75
C ASP A 831 7.23 10.50 5.95
N LEU A 832 7.39 10.40 4.62
CA LEU A 832 7.89 11.51 3.80
C LEU A 832 6.75 12.43 3.36
N SER A 833 6.82 13.69 3.81
CA SER A 833 5.89 14.76 3.45
C SER A 833 6.61 16.02 3.00
N VAL A 834 5.92 16.82 2.18
CA VAL A 834 6.32 18.19 1.85
C VAL A 834 6.02 19.10 3.04
N MET A 835 7.01 19.82 3.55
CA MET A 835 6.83 20.80 4.63
C MET A 835 6.41 22.16 4.08
N TYR A 836 5.93 23.08 4.93
CA TYR A 836 5.57 24.47 4.56
C TYR A 836 6.71 25.31 3.94
N VAL A 837 7.95 24.82 4.03
CA VAL A 837 9.14 25.39 3.37
C VAL A 837 9.52 24.63 2.07
N TYR A 838 8.59 23.86 1.51
CA TYR A 838 8.70 23.03 0.30
C TYR A 838 9.80 21.94 0.28
N THR A 839 10.60 21.82 1.35
CA THR A 839 11.51 20.68 1.57
C THR A 839 10.73 19.40 1.86
N VAL A 840 11.13 18.26 1.31
CA VAL A 840 10.63 16.93 1.69
C VAL A 840 11.40 16.42 2.90
N ARG A 841 10.67 16.03 3.95
CA ARG A 841 11.28 15.54 5.21
C ARG A 841 10.59 14.29 5.74
N GLY A 842 11.34 13.49 6.49
CA GLY A 842 10.83 12.38 7.27
C GLY A 842 10.38 12.78 8.70
N SER A 843 9.90 11.79 9.46
CA SER A 843 9.47 11.93 10.87
C SER A 843 10.60 12.36 11.83
N ASP A 844 11.86 12.09 11.49
CA ASP A 844 13.06 12.59 12.19
C ASP A 844 13.38 14.07 11.88
N LYS A 845 12.56 14.73 11.04
CA LYS A 845 12.78 16.06 10.44
C LYS A 845 14.07 16.18 9.61
N SER A 846 14.72 15.06 9.25
CA SER A 846 15.82 15.08 8.28
C SER A 846 15.30 15.39 6.88
N ILE A 847 16.08 16.16 6.13
CA ILE A 847 15.75 16.56 4.76
C ILE A 847 16.16 15.41 3.84
N VAL A 848 15.23 15.00 2.96
CA VAL A 848 15.52 14.06 1.86
C VAL A 848 15.70 14.84 0.56
N GLN A 849 14.83 15.81 0.28
CA GLN A 849 14.94 16.74 -0.85
C GLN A 849 14.77 18.18 -0.37
N TYR A 850 15.59 19.11 -0.90
CA TYR A 850 15.44 20.54 -0.62
C TYR A 850 14.21 21.15 -1.29
N VAL A 851 13.87 20.68 -2.48
CA VAL A 851 12.65 21.02 -3.23
C VAL A 851 12.08 19.71 -3.76
N TYR A 852 10.79 19.46 -3.57
CA TYR A 852 10.14 18.26 -4.10
C TYR A 852 10.29 18.20 -5.62
N GLY A 853 10.89 17.13 -6.15
CA GLY A 853 10.99 16.94 -7.60
C GLY A 853 11.86 17.96 -8.34
N GLU A 854 12.71 18.72 -7.63
CA GLU A 854 13.42 19.94 -8.11
C GLU A 854 12.49 21.11 -8.54
N GLU A 855 11.30 20.84 -9.08
CA GLU A 855 10.36 21.84 -9.63
C GLU A 855 9.18 22.21 -8.70
N CYS A 856 8.95 21.45 -7.62
CA CYS A 856 7.87 21.67 -6.64
C CYS A 856 6.43 21.55 -7.17
N VAL A 857 6.23 20.72 -8.20
CA VAL A 857 4.95 20.56 -8.91
C VAL A 857 4.13 19.38 -8.35
N ASP A 858 2.80 19.52 -8.29
CA ASP A 858 1.88 18.40 -8.01
C ASP A 858 1.64 17.55 -9.27
N LEU A 859 2.05 16.29 -9.19
CA LEU A 859 1.89 15.30 -10.25
C LEU A 859 0.43 14.97 -10.57
N CYS A 860 -0.50 15.19 -9.64
CA CYS A 860 -1.92 14.90 -9.86
C CYS A 860 -2.57 15.90 -10.83
N LEU A 861 -1.97 17.09 -10.97
CA LEU A 861 -2.41 18.19 -11.84
C LEU A 861 -1.58 18.26 -13.14
N VAL A 862 -0.64 17.33 -13.34
CA VAL A 862 0.31 17.31 -14.46
C VAL A 862 -0.23 16.46 -15.62
N GLU A 863 -0.91 17.12 -16.57
CA GLU A 863 -1.29 16.55 -17.88
C GLU A 863 -0.06 16.08 -18.68
N TRP A 864 0.16 14.78 -18.81
CA TRP A 864 1.45 14.20 -19.18
C TRP A 864 1.87 14.36 -20.67
N GLU A 865 2.94 15.12 -20.98
CA GLU A 865 3.98 14.76 -21.99
C GLU A 865 5.15 15.77 -22.13
N ASP A 866 6.39 15.29 -21.88
CA ASP A 866 7.67 16.05 -21.74
C ASP A 866 8.16 16.87 -22.96
N LYS A 867 7.48 16.82 -24.10
CA LYS A 867 7.88 17.56 -25.32
C LYS A 867 6.78 18.37 -25.98
N ILE A 868 5.52 18.08 -25.69
CA ILE A 868 4.37 18.62 -26.44
C ILE A 868 3.72 19.80 -25.71
N ARG A 869 3.92 19.91 -24.39
CA ARG A 869 3.43 21.04 -23.56
C ARG A 869 3.91 22.44 -23.99
N ARG A 870 5.07 22.56 -24.64
CA ARG A 870 5.55 23.86 -25.15
C ARG A 870 4.75 24.31 -26.38
N ASP A 871 4.32 23.37 -27.20
CA ASP A 871 3.61 23.65 -28.45
C ASP A 871 2.09 23.77 -28.25
N VAL A 872 1.46 22.86 -27.49
CA VAL A 872 -0.01 22.80 -27.37
C VAL A 872 -0.58 23.93 -26.51
N VAL A 873 0.01 24.22 -25.35
CA VAL A 873 -0.43 25.34 -24.50
C VAL A 873 -0.32 26.67 -25.27
N CYS A 874 0.67 26.80 -26.15
CA CYS A 874 0.81 27.96 -27.02
C CYS A 874 -0.16 27.95 -28.22
N GLU A 875 -0.56 26.81 -28.77
CA GLU A 875 -1.63 26.74 -29.79
C GLU A 875 -3.01 27.10 -29.22
N GLU A 876 -3.35 26.58 -28.03
CA GLU A 876 -4.55 26.96 -27.29
C GLU A 876 -4.56 28.48 -27.05
N LEU A 877 -3.49 29.03 -26.46
CA LEU A 877 -3.39 30.46 -26.17
C LEU A 877 -3.38 31.33 -27.45
N VAL A 878 -2.75 30.89 -28.54
CA VAL A 878 -2.80 31.61 -29.84
C VAL A 878 -4.21 31.57 -30.44
N SER A 879 -5.00 30.54 -30.16
CA SER A 879 -6.42 30.51 -30.53
C SER A 879 -7.23 31.50 -29.68
N GLU A 880 -7.02 31.55 -28.36
CA GLU A 880 -7.67 32.49 -27.43
C GLU A 880 -7.37 33.96 -27.80
N LEU A 881 -6.14 34.26 -28.22
CA LEU A 881 -5.73 35.62 -28.60
C LEU A 881 -6.34 36.09 -29.93
N LYS A 882 -6.73 35.19 -30.83
CA LYS A 882 -7.56 35.53 -32.01
C LYS A 882 -9.02 35.82 -31.63
N ILE A 883 -9.47 35.34 -30.47
CA ILE A 883 -10.86 35.46 -29.98
C ILE A 883 -11.04 36.69 -29.08
N LEU A 884 -10.01 37.08 -28.30
CA LEU A 884 -10.01 38.22 -27.37
C LEU A 884 -10.07 39.62 -28.02
N HIS A 885 -10.49 39.73 -29.28
CA HIS A 885 -10.74 41.01 -29.96
C HIS A 885 -12.03 41.73 -29.50
N ARG A 886 -12.55 41.39 -28.30
CA ARG A 886 -13.59 42.13 -27.56
C ARG A 886 -13.13 42.39 -26.12
N GLN A 887 -12.34 43.46 -25.98
CA GLN A 887 -11.94 44.19 -24.77
C GLN A 887 -11.93 43.46 -23.40
N PRO A 888 -10.74 43.13 -22.87
CA PRO A 888 -10.52 43.05 -21.43
C PRO A 888 -10.21 44.45 -20.84
N LYS A 889 -10.66 44.71 -19.60
CA LYS A 889 -10.32 45.92 -18.84
C LYS A 889 -8.94 45.79 -18.18
N ASN A 890 -8.27 46.93 -17.99
CA ASN A 890 -7.02 47.01 -17.24
C ASN A 890 -7.28 46.80 -15.74
N ASP A 891 -6.52 45.91 -15.10
CA ASP A 891 -6.14 46.04 -13.70
C ASP A 891 -4.68 45.58 -13.52
N SER A 892 -3.87 46.39 -12.86
CA SER A 892 -2.42 46.24 -12.81
C SER A 892 -1.86 46.38 -11.39
N SER A 893 -2.03 45.32 -10.61
CA SER A 893 -1.25 44.97 -9.42
C SER A 893 -1.50 43.45 -9.18
N CYS A 894 -0.56 42.60 -8.79
CA CYS A 894 0.61 42.81 -7.94
C CYS A 894 1.82 41.99 -8.46
N ILE A 895 3.04 42.52 -8.28
CA ILE A 895 4.29 41.77 -8.46
C ILE A 895 5.06 41.86 -7.14
N ASN A 896 5.38 40.71 -6.54
CA ASN A 896 6.62 40.45 -5.77
C ASN A 896 6.61 39.03 -5.16
N ALA A 897 7.20 38.08 -5.88
CA ALA A 897 7.71 36.81 -5.34
C ALA A 897 8.86 36.34 -6.24
N ARG A 898 9.92 35.77 -5.64
CA ARG A 898 11.25 35.53 -6.24
C ARG A 898 11.23 34.93 -7.65
N GLU A 899 12.13 35.43 -8.49
CA GLU A 899 12.19 35.17 -9.93
C GLU A 899 13.11 33.98 -10.26
N ASP A 900 12.54 32.87 -10.74
CA ASP A 900 13.30 31.83 -11.45
C ASP A 900 13.49 32.24 -12.92
N SER A 901 14.57 32.97 -13.19
CA SER A 901 14.87 33.58 -14.50
C SER A 901 14.99 32.58 -15.66
N THR A 902 15.33 31.32 -15.38
CA THR A 902 15.62 30.28 -16.38
C THR A 902 14.39 29.74 -17.11
N ASN A 903 13.20 29.80 -16.51
CA ASN A 903 11.97 29.36 -17.17
C ASN A 903 11.35 30.47 -18.04
N TYR A 904 11.46 31.73 -17.61
CA TYR A 904 11.00 32.87 -18.42
C TYR A 904 11.83 33.05 -19.71
N GLN A 905 13.15 32.85 -19.65
CA GLN A 905 14.02 32.89 -20.84
C GLN A 905 13.61 31.86 -21.91
N LYS A 906 13.24 30.64 -21.52
CA LYS A 906 12.81 29.58 -22.46
C LYS A 906 11.45 29.86 -23.12
N VAL A 907 10.57 30.59 -22.44
CA VAL A 907 9.29 31.03 -23.03
C VAL A 907 9.55 32.10 -24.10
N ASP A 908 10.45 33.04 -23.84
CA ASP A 908 10.84 34.07 -24.80
C ASP A 908 11.54 33.47 -26.03
N GLU A 909 12.52 32.59 -25.83
CA GLU A 909 13.24 31.88 -26.91
C GLU A 909 12.30 31.04 -27.80
N PHE A 910 11.26 30.45 -27.22
CA PHE A 910 10.24 29.69 -27.96
C PHE A 910 9.27 30.58 -28.73
N LEU A 911 8.82 31.70 -28.13
CA LEU A 911 7.96 32.67 -28.83
C LEU A 911 8.69 33.27 -30.04
N GLU A 912 9.98 33.54 -29.92
CA GLU A 912 10.81 34.02 -31.03
C GLU A 912 10.96 32.97 -32.14
N GLY A 913 11.34 31.74 -31.81
CA GLY A 913 11.46 30.65 -32.81
C GLY A 913 10.15 30.35 -33.55
N ARG A 914 8.99 30.51 -32.90
CA ARG A 914 7.69 30.29 -33.54
C ARG A 914 7.24 31.48 -34.39
N MET A 915 7.65 32.71 -34.06
CA MET A 915 7.46 33.90 -34.91
C MET A 915 8.25 33.82 -36.23
N GLU A 916 9.41 33.18 -36.26
CA GLU A 916 10.19 32.95 -37.49
C GLU A 916 9.56 31.92 -38.43
N SER A 917 8.80 30.95 -37.88
CA SER A 917 8.21 29.82 -38.62
C SER A 917 6.88 30.10 -39.35
N CYS A 918 6.35 31.32 -39.29
CA CYS A 918 5.01 31.66 -39.80
C CYS A 918 5.04 32.23 -41.23
N ASP A 919 4.88 31.38 -42.25
CA ASP A 919 4.85 31.75 -43.68
C ASP A 919 3.67 32.65 -44.13
N LEU A 920 2.73 32.99 -43.25
CA LEU A 920 1.54 33.77 -43.59
C LEU A 920 1.71 35.25 -43.20
N LEU A 921 2.00 36.09 -44.20
CA LEU A 921 2.12 37.56 -44.10
C LEU A 921 1.01 38.20 -43.24
N ALA A 922 -0.25 37.83 -43.45
CA ALA A 922 -1.39 38.38 -42.71
C ALA A 922 -1.43 38.07 -41.21
N LEU A 923 -0.75 37.00 -40.74
CA LEU A 923 -0.61 36.73 -39.30
C LEU A 923 0.53 37.53 -38.68
N ARG A 924 1.61 37.78 -39.44
CA ARG A 924 2.78 38.52 -38.99
C ARG A 924 2.44 39.95 -38.57
N ASP A 925 1.51 40.59 -39.26
CA ASP A 925 1.02 41.96 -38.95
C ASP A 925 0.10 42.02 -37.72
N ILE A 926 -0.68 40.96 -37.46
CA ILE A 926 -1.54 40.87 -36.27
C ILE A 926 -0.69 40.58 -35.02
N PHE A 927 0.31 39.70 -35.15
CA PHE A 927 1.24 39.40 -34.06
C PHE A 927 2.19 40.57 -33.75
N SER A 928 2.62 41.35 -34.75
CA SER A 928 3.49 42.51 -34.53
C SER A 928 2.76 43.65 -33.81
N THR A 929 1.51 43.95 -34.20
CA THR A 929 0.72 45.05 -33.61
C THR A 929 0.20 44.76 -32.20
N HIS A 930 0.10 43.51 -31.77
CA HIS A 930 -0.40 43.14 -30.43
C HIS A 930 0.60 42.36 -29.57
N LYS A 931 1.88 42.28 -29.98
CA LYS A 931 2.96 41.47 -29.35
C LYS A 931 3.00 41.57 -27.83
N GLU A 932 2.97 42.78 -27.27
CA GLU A 932 3.07 42.98 -25.82
C GLU A 932 1.80 42.56 -25.06
N LYS A 933 0.61 42.83 -25.61
CA LYS A 933 -0.67 42.39 -24.99
C LYS A 933 -0.77 40.87 -24.99
N ILE A 934 -0.43 40.27 -26.13
CA ILE A 934 -0.28 38.81 -26.31
C ILE A 934 0.68 38.25 -25.25
N LYS A 935 1.91 38.78 -25.15
CA LYS A 935 2.91 38.35 -24.17
C LYS A 935 2.42 38.52 -22.73
N SER A 936 1.73 39.62 -22.40
CA SER A 936 1.20 39.85 -21.05
C SER A 936 0.09 38.87 -20.66
N ALA A 937 -0.81 38.52 -21.59
CA ALA A 937 -1.90 37.57 -21.36
C ALA A 937 -1.38 36.12 -21.29
N LEU A 938 -0.45 35.75 -22.18
CA LEU A 938 0.30 34.49 -22.10
C LEU A 938 0.97 34.33 -20.72
N MET A 939 1.65 35.38 -20.26
CA MET A 939 2.39 35.37 -19.00
C MET A 939 1.49 35.39 -17.76
N SER A 940 0.31 36.02 -17.80
CA SER A 940 -0.64 35.97 -16.68
C SER A 940 -1.28 34.58 -16.55
N ILE A 941 -1.67 33.96 -17.68
CA ILE A 941 -2.21 32.60 -17.72
C ILE A 941 -1.14 31.56 -17.34
N TYR A 942 0.09 31.73 -17.80
CA TYR A 942 1.22 30.88 -17.40
C TYR A 942 1.49 30.98 -15.89
N LYS A 943 1.49 32.19 -15.32
CA LYS A 943 1.65 32.40 -13.87
C LYS A 943 0.48 31.85 -13.05
N SER A 944 -0.76 31.94 -13.52
CA SER A 944 -1.91 31.35 -12.82
C SER A 944 -1.86 29.82 -12.85
N LYS A 945 -1.63 29.21 -14.03
CA LYS A 945 -1.43 27.75 -14.17
C LYS A 945 -0.25 27.25 -13.33
N LEU A 946 0.89 27.95 -13.30
CA LEU A 946 2.03 27.60 -12.44
C LEU A 946 1.71 27.66 -10.95
N ASN A 947 0.90 28.62 -10.50
CA ASN A 947 0.51 28.70 -9.09
C ASN A 947 -0.48 27.59 -8.69
N THR A 948 -1.38 27.17 -9.58
CA THR A 948 -2.25 26.00 -9.35
C THR A 948 -1.50 24.67 -9.42
N LEU A 949 -0.39 24.59 -10.17
CA LEU A 949 0.43 23.39 -10.31
C LEU A 949 1.38 23.13 -9.12
N LYS A 950 1.51 24.05 -8.16
CA LYS A 950 2.39 23.86 -7.00
C LYS A 950 1.82 22.83 -6.03
N ILE A 951 2.67 21.94 -5.54
CA ILE A 951 2.27 20.93 -4.56
C ILE A 951 1.90 21.53 -3.20
N GLU A 952 0.75 21.12 -2.66
CA GLU A 952 0.28 21.59 -1.37
C GLU A 952 1.19 21.10 -0.21
N PRO A 953 1.65 21.98 0.68
CA PRO A 953 2.32 21.58 1.91
C PRO A 953 1.47 20.62 2.77
N GLY A 954 2.13 19.69 3.44
CA GLY A 954 1.49 18.59 4.17
C GLY A 954 1.28 17.32 3.34
N SER A 955 1.34 17.42 2.00
CA SER A 955 1.16 16.29 1.08
C SER A 955 2.08 15.10 1.36
N ALA A 956 1.51 13.90 1.47
CA ALA A 956 2.19 12.65 1.77
C ALA A 956 2.86 12.02 0.54
N VAL A 957 3.78 12.74 -0.09
CA VAL A 957 4.46 12.35 -1.35
C VAL A 957 5.14 10.99 -1.30
N GLY A 958 5.65 10.56 -0.14
CA GLY A 958 6.25 9.23 -0.01
C GLY A 958 5.24 8.09 -0.12
N ALA A 959 4.02 8.28 0.37
CA ALA A 959 2.94 7.31 0.21
C ALA A 959 2.53 7.19 -1.26
N LEU A 960 2.45 8.31 -1.98
CA LEU A 960 2.17 8.36 -3.43
C LEU A 960 3.25 7.60 -4.21
N ALA A 961 4.53 7.94 -4.02
CA ALA A 961 5.65 7.26 -4.68
C ALA A 961 5.67 5.74 -4.37
N GLY A 962 5.42 5.35 -3.12
CA GLY A 962 5.37 3.94 -2.72
C GLY A 962 4.24 3.13 -3.39
N GLN A 963 3.12 3.78 -3.71
CA GLN A 963 2.00 3.16 -4.44
C GLN A 963 2.26 3.14 -5.94
N SER A 964 2.59 4.27 -6.56
CA SER A 964 2.77 4.39 -8.02
C SER A 964 3.94 3.57 -8.58
N ILE A 965 4.91 3.18 -7.73
CA ILE A 965 5.99 2.25 -8.10
C ILE A 965 5.60 0.78 -7.81
N GLY A 966 4.72 0.55 -6.84
CA GLY A 966 4.24 -0.78 -6.46
C GLY A 966 3.17 -1.35 -7.39
N GLU A 967 2.22 -0.52 -7.82
CA GLU A 967 1.06 -0.91 -8.65
C GLU A 967 1.46 -1.40 -10.06
N PRO A 968 2.33 -0.72 -10.83
CA PRO A 968 2.95 -1.28 -12.05
C PRO A 968 3.62 -2.63 -11.86
N GLY A 969 3.99 -2.99 -10.62
CA GLY A 969 4.43 -4.33 -10.26
C GLY A 969 3.46 -5.42 -10.74
N THR A 970 2.16 -5.32 -10.42
CA THR A 970 1.16 -6.33 -10.84
C THR A 970 0.90 -6.30 -12.35
N GLN A 971 0.97 -5.12 -12.98
CA GLN A 971 0.79 -4.99 -14.43
C GLN A 971 1.97 -5.59 -15.21
N MET A 972 3.21 -5.38 -14.76
CA MET A 972 4.41 -5.91 -15.40
C MET A 972 4.42 -7.44 -15.42
N THR A 973 3.92 -8.11 -14.37
CA THR A 973 3.88 -9.58 -14.32
C THR A 973 3.01 -10.17 -15.43
N LEU A 974 1.90 -9.51 -15.75
CA LEU A 974 1.00 -9.86 -16.85
C LEU A 974 1.63 -9.55 -18.22
N LYS A 975 2.39 -8.45 -18.35
CA LYS A 975 2.97 -7.98 -19.63
C LYS A 975 4.36 -8.55 -19.97
N THR A 976 5.04 -9.23 -19.05
CA THR A 976 6.44 -9.71 -19.22
C THR A 976 6.71 -10.55 -20.49
N PHE A 977 5.67 -11.14 -21.10
CA PHE A 977 5.80 -12.17 -22.13
C PHE A 977 6.09 -11.65 -23.55
N HIS A 978 5.84 -10.36 -23.86
CA HIS A 978 5.88 -9.87 -25.25
C HIS A 978 7.25 -9.38 -25.75
N PHE A 979 8.12 -8.86 -24.87
CA PHE A 979 9.38 -8.23 -25.28
C PHE A 979 10.58 -9.17 -25.32
N ALA A 980 10.37 -10.40 -24.85
CA ALA A 980 11.38 -11.41 -24.85
C ALA A 980 11.48 -12.05 -26.27
N GLY A 981 12.12 -11.31 -27.18
CA GLY A 981 12.42 -11.72 -28.57
C GLY A 981 13.86 -11.44 -29.05
N VAL A 982 14.71 -10.82 -28.22
CA VAL A 982 16.10 -10.47 -28.56
C VAL A 982 17.07 -11.56 -28.09
N ALA A 983 17.24 -12.58 -28.93
CA ALA A 983 17.83 -13.88 -28.58
C ALA A 983 19.34 -13.95 -28.22
N SER A 984 20.00 -12.84 -27.88
CA SER A 984 21.44 -12.81 -27.57
C SER A 984 21.78 -12.46 -26.11
N MET A 985 20.89 -11.77 -25.39
CA MET A 985 21.14 -11.31 -24.01
C MET A 985 19.95 -11.66 -23.11
N ASN A 986 20.19 -12.51 -22.12
CA ASN A 986 19.21 -12.87 -21.09
C ASN A 986 19.20 -11.80 -20.00
N ILE A 987 18.80 -10.56 -20.32
CA ILE A 987 18.73 -9.49 -19.31
C ILE A 987 17.55 -9.78 -18.37
N THR A 988 17.79 -9.75 -17.06
CA THR A 988 16.70 -9.73 -16.07
C THR A 988 15.84 -8.47 -16.27
N LEU A 989 14.55 -8.64 -16.56
CA LEU A 989 13.59 -7.57 -16.78
C LEU A 989 12.31 -7.78 -15.93
N GLY A 990 11.49 -6.74 -15.83
CA GLY A 990 10.25 -6.76 -15.06
C GLY A 990 10.48 -6.83 -13.54
N VAL A 991 9.54 -7.43 -12.81
CA VAL A 991 9.53 -7.47 -11.33
C VAL A 991 10.81 -8.05 -10.71
N PRO A 992 11.42 -9.15 -11.21
CA PRO A 992 12.69 -9.64 -10.65
C PRO A 992 13.80 -8.59 -10.68
N ARG A 993 13.89 -7.79 -11.75
CA ARG A 993 14.88 -6.72 -11.89
C ARG A 993 14.57 -5.54 -10.96
N LEU A 994 13.31 -5.14 -10.87
CA LEU A 994 12.87 -4.10 -9.94
C LEU A 994 13.18 -4.51 -8.48
N LYS A 995 12.98 -5.79 -8.14
CA LYS A 995 13.32 -6.39 -6.83
C LYS A 995 14.83 -6.36 -6.57
N GLU A 996 15.69 -6.61 -7.56
CA GLU A 996 17.15 -6.46 -7.40
C GLU A 996 17.55 -5.00 -7.07
N ILE A 997 16.97 -4.03 -7.79
CA ILE A 997 17.24 -2.59 -7.61
C ILE A 997 16.77 -2.13 -6.23
N ILE A 998 15.49 -2.35 -5.89
CA ILE A 998 14.88 -1.97 -4.60
C ILE A 998 15.61 -2.62 -3.42
N ASN A 999 16.11 -3.85 -3.57
CA ASN A 999 16.86 -4.55 -2.52
C ASN A 999 18.32 -4.09 -2.40
N ALA A 1000 18.84 -3.26 -3.32
CA ALA A 1000 20.25 -2.89 -3.44
C ALA A 1000 21.19 -4.12 -3.40
N VAL A 1001 20.90 -5.13 -4.23
CA VAL A 1001 21.64 -6.39 -4.22
C VAL A 1001 23.08 -6.18 -4.72
N ARG A 1002 24.06 -6.65 -3.93
CA ARG A 1002 25.50 -6.50 -4.26
C ARG A 1002 25.94 -7.29 -5.49
N ASN A 1003 25.37 -8.48 -5.67
CA ASN A 1003 25.64 -9.41 -6.76
C ASN A 1003 24.31 -9.67 -7.49
N ILE A 1004 24.10 -8.96 -8.60
CA ILE A 1004 22.92 -9.13 -9.46
C ILE A 1004 23.12 -10.33 -10.40
N ASN A 1005 22.02 -10.93 -10.89
CA ASN A 1005 22.12 -12.16 -11.68
C ASN A 1005 22.77 -11.92 -13.06
N THR A 1006 22.54 -10.76 -13.67
CA THR A 1006 22.99 -10.44 -15.04
C THR A 1006 23.61 -9.05 -15.07
N PRO A 1007 24.85 -8.89 -14.56
CA PRO A 1007 25.55 -7.61 -14.58
C PRO A 1007 25.99 -7.26 -16.00
N THR A 1008 25.65 -6.06 -16.45
CA THR A 1008 25.95 -5.57 -17.80
C THR A 1008 26.49 -4.16 -17.76
N ILE A 1009 27.53 -3.92 -18.56
CA ILE A 1009 28.22 -2.64 -18.71
C ILE A 1009 28.14 -2.25 -20.18
N LYS A 1010 27.49 -1.11 -20.45
CA LYS A 1010 27.31 -0.56 -21.80
C LYS A 1010 28.41 0.47 -22.02
N THR A 1011 29.22 0.29 -23.06
CA THR A 1011 30.34 1.20 -23.37
C THR A 1011 30.27 1.66 -24.83
N ASN A 1012 30.64 2.92 -25.05
CA ASN A 1012 30.83 3.49 -26.38
C ASN A 1012 32.32 3.55 -26.72
N PHE A 1013 32.65 3.67 -28.00
CA PHE A 1013 34.00 3.97 -28.46
C PHE A 1013 34.26 5.48 -28.45
N VAL A 1014 35.53 5.88 -28.31
CA VAL A 1014 35.95 7.29 -28.34
C VAL A 1014 35.73 7.95 -29.72
N LYS A 1015 35.76 7.17 -30.81
CA LYS A 1015 35.38 7.59 -32.16
C LYS A 1015 34.57 6.48 -32.83
N ASN A 1016 33.90 6.79 -33.94
CA ASN A 1016 33.27 5.77 -34.79
C ASN A 1016 34.36 4.97 -35.52
N TRP A 1017 34.66 3.78 -34.99
CA TRP A 1017 35.70 2.88 -35.49
C TRP A 1017 35.14 1.91 -36.53
N CYS A 1018 36.01 1.37 -37.39
CA CYS A 1018 35.59 0.31 -38.31
C CYS A 1018 35.42 -1.01 -37.54
N LEU A 1019 34.86 -2.03 -38.20
CA LEU A 1019 34.59 -3.32 -37.58
C LEU A 1019 35.86 -3.98 -37.00
N GLU A 1020 37.02 -3.74 -37.62
CA GLU A 1020 38.29 -4.29 -37.16
C GLU A 1020 38.80 -3.66 -35.87
N GLU A 1021 38.86 -2.34 -35.73
CA GLU A 1021 39.31 -1.75 -34.47
C GLU A 1021 38.30 -2.00 -33.35
N ALA A 1022 37.00 -2.05 -33.66
CA ALA A 1022 35.97 -2.46 -32.71
C ALA A 1022 36.18 -3.90 -32.21
N LYS A 1023 36.57 -4.84 -33.09
CA LYS A 1023 37.03 -6.19 -32.72
C LYS A 1023 38.29 -6.16 -31.85
N ARG A 1024 39.28 -5.30 -32.16
CA ARG A 1024 40.53 -5.17 -31.37
C ARG A 1024 40.25 -4.73 -29.93
N VAL A 1025 39.36 -3.76 -29.71
CA VAL A 1025 38.96 -3.35 -28.34
C VAL A 1025 38.16 -4.45 -27.65
N LYS A 1026 37.23 -5.11 -28.36
CA LYS A 1026 36.52 -6.28 -27.84
C LYS A 1026 37.51 -7.32 -27.29
N GLY A 1027 38.52 -7.71 -28.07
CA GLY A 1027 39.55 -8.67 -27.65
C GLY A 1027 40.43 -8.24 -26.46
N ARG A 1028 40.53 -6.94 -26.16
CA ARG A 1028 41.21 -6.45 -24.94
C ARG A 1028 40.39 -6.66 -23.66
N ILE A 1029 39.06 -6.81 -23.79
CA ILE A 1029 38.10 -6.92 -22.67
C ILE A 1029 37.61 -8.37 -22.51
N ASP A 1030 37.39 -9.08 -23.62
CA ASP A 1030 36.87 -10.45 -23.63
C ASP A 1030 37.77 -11.42 -22.87
N LYS A 1031 37.16 -12.35 -22.13
CA LYS A 1031 37.90 -13.33 -21.33
C LYS A 1031 38.22 -14.56 -22.17
N ILE A 1032 39.49 -14.67 -22.58
CA ILE A 1032 39.98 -15.78 -23.39
C ILE A 1032 40.68 -16.81 -22.48
N TYR A 1033 40.32 -18.08 -22.60
CA TYR A 1033 41.00 -19.18 -21.91
C TYR A 1033 42.02 -19.82 -22.85
N LEU A 1034 43.06 -20.45 -22.27
CA LEU A 1034 44.07 -21.20 -23.02
C LEU A 1034 43.46 -22.22 -23.99
N LYS A 1035 42.47 -22.99 -23.52
CA LYS A 1035 41.75 -24.01 -24.30
C LYS A 1035 41.06 -23.47 -25.58
N ASP A 1036 40.85 -22.16 -25.67
CA ASP A 1036 40.19 -21.53 -26.82
C ASP A 1036 41.22 -21.19 -27.94
N ILE A 1037 42.52 -21.34 -27.65
CA ILE A 1037 43.65 -21.00 -28.53
C ILE A 1037 44.57 -22.22 -28.81
N VAL A 1038 44.54 -23.23 -27.95
CA VAL A 1038 45.37 -24.45 -28.03
C VAL A 1038 44.72 -25.53 -28.88
N SER A 1039 45.46 -26.12 -29.81
CA SER A 1039 45.04 -27.29 -30.60
C SER A 1039 45.21 -28.59 -29.84
N SER A 1040 46.36 -28.77 -29.18
CA SER A 1040 46.71 -29.96 -28.43
C SER A 1040 47.59 -29.64 -27.21
N MET A 1041 47.49 -30.46 -26.17
CA MET A 1041 48.22 -30.29 -24.91
C MET A 1041 48.72 -31.68 -24.47
N THR A 1042 50.02 -31.90 -24.57
CA THR A 1042 50.67 -33.22 -24.48
C THR A 1042 51.72 -33.21 -23.35
N GLU A 1043 51.70 -34.24 -22.51
CA GLU A 1043 52.71 -34.42 -21.46
C GLU A 1043 53.83 -35.32 -21.99
N ILE A 1044 55.05 -34.79 -22.05
CA ILE A 1044 56.24 -35.50 -22.54
C ILE A 1044 57.13 -35.84 -21.36
N TYR A 1045 57.39 -37.14 -21.20
CA TYR A 1045 58.24 -37.68 -20.14
C TYR A 1045 59.55 -38.19 -20.75
N THR A 1046 60.67 -37.60 -20.34
CA THR A 1046 62.03 -38.08 -20.69
C THR A 1046 62.72 -38.65 -19.45
N GLN A 1047 63.85 -39.34 -19.62
CA GLN A 1047 64.61 -39.93 -18.51
C GLN A 1047 65.18 -38.91 -17.51
N LYS A 1048 65.20 -37.61 -17.85
CA LYS A 1048 65.75 -36.54 -16.99
C LYS A 1048 64.69 -35.53 -16.56
N GLU A 1049 63.72 -35.22 -17.42
CA GLU A 1049 62.74 -34.15 -17.21
C GLU A 1049 61.37 -34.54 -17.79
N SER A 1050 60.29 -34.05 -17.16
CA SER A 1050 58.93 -34.12 -17.67
C SER A 1050 58.41 -32.71 -17.94
N PHE A 1051 57.94 -32.43 -19.15
CA PHE A 1051 57.42 -31.12 -19.52
C PHE A 1051 56.13 -31.24 -20.35
N LEU A 1052 55.36 -30.16 -20.33
CA LEU A 1052 54.10 -30.05 -21.06
C LEU A 1052 54.34 -29.30 -22.37
N GLU A 1053 54.12 -29.97 -23.49
CA GLU A 1053 54.05 -29.35 -24.80
C GLU A 1053 52.62 -28.85 -25.06
N VAL A 1054 52.52 -27.62 -25.56
CA VAL A 1054 51.24 -26.93 -25.79
C VAL A 1054 51.27 -26.35 -27.18
N GLU A 1055 50.55 -26.98 -28.09
CA GLU A 1055 50.48 -26.58 -29.49
C GLU A 1055 49.39 -25.50 -29.66
N ILE A 1056 49.75 -24.37 -30.29
CA ILE A 1056 48.88 -23.21 -30.45
C ILE A 1056 48.34 -23.16 -31.88
N CYS A 1057 47.02 -23.11 -32.04
CA CYS A 1057 46.36 -23.20 -33.33
C CYS A 1057 46.54 -21.91 -34.15
N SER A 1058 47.34 -21.99 -35.22
CA SER A 1058 47.71 -20.83 -36.06
C SER A 1058 46.52 -20.12 -36.73
N GLU A 1059 45.45 -20.86 -37.04
CA GLU A 1059 44.21 -20.32 -37.62
C GLU A 1059 43.43 -19.38 -36.69
N THR A 1060 43.61 -19.52 -35.37
CA THR A 1060 42.93 -18.67 -34.36
C THR A 1060 43.70 -17.37 -34.05
N ILE A 1061 44.99 -17.30 -34.41
CA ILE A 1061 45.88 -16.17 -34.10
C ILE A 1061 45.47 -14.84 -34.78
N PRO A 1062 44.94 -14.81 -36.03
CA PRO A 1062 44.56 -13.55 -36.69
C PRO A 1062 43.45 -12.77 -35.97
N ASP A 1063 42.44 -13.46 -35.42
CA ASP A 1063 41.36 -12.83 -34.65
C ASP A 1063 41.82 -12.42 -33.22
N PHE A 1064 42.89 -13.04 -32.68
CA PHE A 1064 43.37 -12.84 -31.30
C PHE A 1064 44.86 -12.50 -31.22
N LYS A 1065 45.27 -11.34 -31.78
CA LYS A 1065 46.68 -10.91 -31.77
C LYS A 1065 47.25 -10.61 -30.35
N ARG A 1066 48.02 -11.60 -29.87
CA ARG A 1066 49.18 -11.54 -28.94
C ARG A 1066 48.96 -11.32 -27.43
N ASN A 1067 48.97 -12.42 -26.66
CA ASN A 1067 50.08 -12.82 -25.76
C ASN A 1067 49.67 -14.08 -24.96
N LEU A 1068 50.55 -15.07 -24.79
CA LEU A 1068 50.17 -16.37 -24.23
C LEU A 1068 51.12 -16.90 -23.13
N SER A 1069 50.50 -17.35 -22.04
CA SER A 1069 50.88 -18.45 -21.15
C SER A 1069 49.66 -18.76 -20.27
N ASN A 1070 49.67 -19.84 -19.47
CA ASN A 1070 48.48 -20.49 -18.86
C ASN A 1070 47.86 -19.70 -17.68
N ILE A 1071 47.56 -18.44 -17.95
CA ILE A 1071 47.10 -17.34 -17.10
C ILE A 1071 45.98 -16.68 -17.93
N VAL A 1072 45.05 -15.93 -17.31
CA VAL A 1072 44.02 -15.22 -18.11
C VAL A 1072 44.71 -14.23 -19.04
N VAL A 1073 44.62 -14.46 -20.35
CA VAL A 1073 45.35 -13.72 -21.39
C VAL A 1073 44.88 -12.26 -21.47
N SER A 1074 43.61 -12.00 -21.21
CA SER A 1074 43.07 -10.65 -21.06
C SER A 1074 43.00 -10.20 -19.59
N LYS A 1075 43.05 -8.88 -19.36
CA LYS A 1075 43.32 -8.31 -18.04
C LYS A 1075 42.16 -8.41 -17.03
N ILE A 1076 40.94 -8.76 -17.46
CA ILE A 1076 39.72 -8.56 -16.65
C ILE A 1076 39.05 -9.90 -16.31
N LYS A 1077 39.38 -10.45 -15.14
CA LYS A 1077 38.88 -11.77 -14.67
C LYS A 1077 37.36 -11.82 -14.43
N SER A 1078 36.74 -10.67 -14.20
CA SER A 1078 35.34 -10.47 -13.78
C SER A 1078 34.35 -10.25 -14.94
N VAL A 1079 34.84 -10.22 -16.17
CA VAL A 1079 34.03 -10.25 -17.40
C VAL A 1079 33.79 -11.70 -17.82
N GLU A 1080 32.58 -12.01 -18.23
CA GLU A 1080 32.19 -13.33 -18.73
C GLU A 1080 32.14 -13.38 -20.26
N ARG A 1081 31.58 -12.34 -20.90
CA ARG A 1081 31.51 -12.22 -22.38
C ARG A 1081 31.35 -10.77 -22.82
N VAL A 1082 31.85 -10.44 -24.01
CA VAL A 1082 31.68 -9.14 -24.66
C VAL A 1082 30.96 -9.28 -25.99
N ILE A 1083 29.87 -8.54 -26.16
CA ILE A 1083 29.04 -8.53 -27.36
C ILE A 1083 29.19 -7.18 -28.06
N LEU A 1084 29.60 -7.21 -29.33
CA LEU A 1084 29.58 -6.04 -30.20
C LEU A 1084 28.22 -5.96 -30.89
N VAL A 1085 27.53 -4.83 -30.76
CA VAL A 1085 26.22 -4.56 -31.39
C VAL A 1085 26.36 -3.35 -32.31
N LYS A 1086 25.81 -3.47 -33.52
CA LYS A 1086 25.71 -2.34 -34.47
C LYS A 1086 24.32 -1.74 -34.38
N GLU A 1087 24.23 -0.53 -33.87
CA GLU A 1087 23.02 0.31 -33.94
C GLU A 1087 23.19 1.29 -35.11
N LYS A 1088 23.32 2.60 -34.83
CA LYS A 1088 23.91 3.57 -35.76
C LYS A 1088 25.43 3.39 -35.80
N ASP A 1089 26.03 3.42 -34.61
CA ASP A 1089 27.45 3.17 -34.37
C ASP A 1089 27.64 1.78 -33.74
N TYR A 1090 28.88 1.30 -33.69
CA TYR A 1090 29.20 0.10 -32.92
C TYR A 1090 29.25 0.41 -31.43
N LYS A 1091 28.65 -0.44 -30.60
CA LYS A 1091 28.67 -0.36 -29.14
C LYS A 1091 29.10 -1.69 -28.53
N LEU A 1092 29.78 -1.62 -27.39
CA LEU A 1092 30.17 -2.80 -26.63
C LEU A 1092 29.20 -2.99 -25.46
N PHE A 1093 28.72 -4.22 -25.33
CA PHE A 1093 27.95 -4.70 -24.19
C PHE A 1093 28.79 -5.77 -23.51
N VAL A 1094 29.33 -5.44 -22.34
CA VAL A 1094 30.17 -6.32 -21.53
C VAL A 1094 29.28 -6.95 -20.47
N GLU A 1095 29.25 -8.27 -20.39
CA GLU A 1095 28.56 -9.01 -19.32
C GLU A 1095 29.59 -9.40 -18.26
N GLY A 1096 29.29 -9.06 -17.00
CA GLY A 1096 30.21 -9.16 -15.88
C GLY A 1096 30.34 -7.85 -15.09
N THR A 1097 31.32 -7.83 -14.19
CA THR A 1097 31.66 -6.67 -13.35
C THR A 1097 33.11 -6.24 -13.61
N GLY A 1098 33.55 -5.10 -13.04
CA GLY A 1098 34.90 -4.57 -13.24
C GLY A 1098 34.94 -3.22 -13.95
N LEU A 1099 33.96 -2.34 -13.69
CA LEU A 1099 33.83 -1.01 -14.30
C LEU A 1099 35.13 -0.19 -14.23
N LYS A 1100 35.83 -0.23 -13.09
CA LYS A 1100 37.13 0.43 -12.88
C LYS A 1100 38.21 -0.04 -13.85
N GLN A 1101 38.21 -1.31 -14.22
CA GLN A 1101 39.18 -1.88 -15.15
C GLN A 1101 38.84 -1.50 -16.60
N ILE A 1102 37.56 -1.46 -16.93
CA ILE A 1102 37.04 -1.07 -18.25
C ILE A 1102 37.32 0.42 -18.55
N PHE A 1103 37.21 1.30 -17.55
CA PHE A 1103 37.60 2.72 -17.69
C PHE A 1103 39.08 2.91 -18.09
N GLY A 1104 39.95 1.95 -17.76
CA GLY A 1104 41.37 1.97 -18.14
C GLY A 1104 41.67 1.33 -19.51
N VAL A 1105 40.66 0.88 -20.26
CA VAL A 1105 40.87 0.25 -21.57
C VAL A 1105 40.91 1.31 -22.66
N GLU A 1106 42.08 1.48 -23.27
CA GLU A 1106 42.27 2.34 -24.44
C GLU A 1106 41.30 1.95 -25.58
N GLY A 1107 40.57 2.95 -26.08
CA GLY A 1107 39.52 2.82 -27.09
C GLY A 1107 38.10 2.97 -26.54
N VAL A 1108 37.90 2.75 -25.23
CA VAL A 1108 36.61 2.90 -24.55
C VAL A 1108 36.40 4.34 -24.06
N ASP A 1109 35.22 4.91 -24.30
CA ASP A 1109 34.81 6.18 -23.72
C ASP A 1109 34.28 5.99 -22.29
N TYR A 1110 35.14 6.27 -21.30
CA TYR A 1110 34.79 6.19 -19.88
C TYR A 1110 33.67 7.17 -19.48
N ARG A 1111 33.49 8.31 -20.17
CA ARG A 1111 32.49 9.34 -19.81
C ARG A 1111 31.06 8.90 -20.12
N ARG A 1112 30.90 8.04 -21.13
CA ARG A 1112 29.61 7.48 -21.56
C ARG A 1112 29.44 6.01 -21.20
N THR A 1113 30.36 5.44 -20.41
CA THR A 1113 30.28 4.04 -19.97
C THR A 1113 29.43 3.94 -18.71
N VAL A 1114 28.44 3.03 -18.74
CA VAL A 1114 27.47 2.86 -17.65
C VAL A 1114 27.30 1.39 -17.29
N THR A 1115 27.18 1.06 -16.00
CA THR A 1115 26.82 -0.28 -15.51
C THR A 1115 25.38 -0.29 -14.99
N ASN A 1116 24.76 -1.47 -15.01
CA ASN A 1116 23.49 -1.75 -14.35
C ASN A 1116 23.66 -2.16 -12.86
N ASN A 1117 24.90 -2.29 -12.36
CA ASN A 1117 25.18 -2.61 -10.96
C ASN A 1117 25.36 -1.33 -10.12
N ILE A 1118 24.28 -0.94 -9.42
CA ILE A 1118 24.24 0.26 -8.56
C ILE A 1118 25.29 0.21 -7.44
N MET A 1119 25.53 -0.98 -6.85
CA MET A 1119 26.52 -1.15 -5.79
C MET A 1119 27.97 -1.10 -6.28
N GLU A 1120 28.19 -1.12 -7.60
CA GLU A 1120 29.48 -0.88 -8.24
C GLU A 1120 29.64 0.61 -8.60
N MET A 1121 28.58 1.28 -9.03
CA MET A 1121 28.53 2.75 -9.22
C MET A 1121 28.86 3.49 -7.92
N GLU A 1122 28.18 3.15 -6.82
CA GLU A 1122 28.38 3.74 -5.49
C GLU A 1122 29.87 3.75 -5.08
N ARG A 1123 30.56 2.62 -5.27
CA ARG A 1123 31.95 2.44 -4.84
C ARG A 1123 32.98 3.14 -5.73
N LEU A 1124 32.64 3.46 -6.97
CA LEU A 1124 33.59 4.02 -7.95
C LEU A 1124 33.35 5.50 -8.23
N LEU A 1125 32.09 5.90 -8.37
CA LEU A 1125 31.66 7.24 -8.78
C LEU A 1125 30.96 8.01 -7.65
N GLY A 1126 30.65 7.36 -6.53
CA GLY A 1126 30.00 7.98 -5.38
C GLY A 1126 28.47 7.85 -5.38
N ILE A 1127 27.84 8.48 -4.39
CA ILE A 1127 26.43 8.27 -4.06
C ILE A 1127 25.47 8.88 -5.10
N GLU A 1128 25.75 10.08 -5.61
CA GLU A 1128 24.93 10.75 -6.64
C GLU A 1128 24.84 9.93 -7.93
N ALA A 1129 25.98 9.42 -8.40
CA ALA A 1129 26.03 8.54 -9.57
C ALA A 1129 25.32 7.19 -9.36
N ALA A 1130 25.13 6.78 -8.10
CA ALA A 1130 24.31 5.62 -7.75
C ALA A 1130 22.82 5.97 -7.67
N SER A 1131 22.43 7.15 -7.20
CA SER A 1131 21.05 7.66 -7.20
C SER A 1131 20.50 7.74 -8.63
N GLU A 1132 21.23 8.42 -9.53
CA GLU A 1132 20.90 8.51 -10.95
C GLU A 1132 20.85 7.13 -11.64
N ALA A 1133 21.74 6.21 -11.25
CA ALA A 1133 21.68 4.84 -11.75
C ALA A 1133 20.42 4.08 -11.29
N ILE A 1134 19.88 4.35 -10.11
CA ILE A 1134 18.59 3.79 -9.64
C ILE A 1134 17.45 4.32 -10.52
N ILE A 1135 17.35 5.65 -10.67
CA ILE A 1135 16.28 6.31 -11.45
C ILE A 1135 16.24 5.75 -12.87
N ARG A 1136 17.37 5.78 -13.57
CA ARG A 1136 17.50 5.32 -14.96
C ARG A 1136 17.18 3.83 -15.13
N GLU A 1137 17.65 2.97 -14.23
CA GLU A 1137 17.40 1.52 -14.30
C GLU A 1137 15.94 1.17 -13.98
N MET A 1138 15.29 1.89 -13.05
CA MET A 1138 13.85 1.73 -12.79
C MET A 1138 13.03 2.20 -13.99
N GLN A 1139 13.29 3.41 -14.49
CA GLN A 1139 12.57 3.97 -15.64
C GLN A 1139 12.72 3.06 -16.87
N TYR A 1140 13.93 2.54 -17.15
CA TYR A 1140 14.16 1.57 -18.22
C TYR A 1140 13.38 0.25 -18.01
N THR A 1141 13.39 -0.30 -16.80
CA THR A 1141 12.68 -1.56 -16.48
C THR A 1141 11.17 -1.42 -16.68
N ILE A 1142 10.59 -0.30 -16.27
CA ILE A 1142 9.15 -0.08 -16.27
C ILE A 1142 8.65 0.38 -17.65
N SER A 1143 9.34 1.32 -18.30
CA SER A 1143 9.00 1.77 -19.67
C SER A 1143 9.09 0.65 -20.71
N SER A 1144 9.97 -0.35 -20.52
CA SER A 1144 10.05 -1.53 -21.39
C SER A 1144 8.76 -2.38 -21.42
N HIS A 1145 7.87 -2.20 -20.43
CA HIS A 1145 6.55 -2.86 -20.38
C HIS A 1145 5.41 -1.96 -20.86
N GLY A 1146 5.73 -0.79 -21.45
CA GLY A 1146 4.73 0.19 -21.90
C GLY A 1146 4.01 0.90 -20.76
N ILE A 1147 4.63 0.98 -19.58
CA ILE A 1147 4.12 1.73 -18.43
C ILE A 1147 4.98 2.98 -18.26
N LYS A 1148 4.34 4.15 -18.24
CA LYS A 1148 4.97 5.44 -17.93
C LYS A 1148 4.86 5.65 -16.40
N ILE A 1149 5.93 6.09 -15.76
CA ILE A 1149 5.94 6.60 -14.37
C ILE A 1149 6.71 7.91 -14.40
N ASP A 1150 6.24 8.87 -13.61
CA ASP A 1150 6.89 10.15 -13.44
C ASP A 1150 8.30 10.03 -12.82
N PRO A 1151 9.34 10.63 -13.43
CA PRO A 1151 10.69 10.61 -12.88
C PRO A 1151 10.79 11.23 -11.48
N ILE A 1152 9.92 12.19 -11.11
CA ILE A 1152 9.91 12.81 -9.77
C ILE A 1152 9.66 11.77 -8.67
N LEU A 1153 8.76 10.80 -8.90
CA LEU A 1153 8.48 9.72 -7.94
C LEU A 1153 9.65 8.75 -7.81
N LEU A 1154 10.34 8.47 -8.93
CA LEU A 1154 11.54 7.63 -8.94
C LEU A 1154 12.72 8.32 -8.25
N MET A 1155 12.86 9.63 -8.42
CA MET A 1155 13.88 10.45 -7.75
C MET A 1155 13.66 10.49 -6.22
N LEU A 1156 12.42 10.73 -5.76
CA LEU A 1156 12.11 10.68 -4.33
C LEU A 1156 12.47 9.32 -3.69
N LEU A 1157 12.27 8.21 -4.43
CA LEU A 1157 12.68 6.89 -3.99
C LEU A 1157 14.22 6.72 -3.97
N ALA A 1158 14.91 7.17 -5.01
CA ALA A 1158 16.37 7.08 -5.09
C ALA A 1158 17.05 7.92 -3.97
N ASP A 1159 16.57 9.13 -3.74
CA ASP A 1159 17.06 10.01 -2.67
C ASP A 1159 16.76 9.44 -1.28
N ALA A 1160 15.58 8.86 -1.06
CA ALA A 1160 15.27 8.15 0.18
C ALA A 1160 16.20 6.94 0.42
N MET A 1161 16.70 6.29 -0.65
CA MET A 1161 17.69 5.21 -0.57
C MET A 1161 19.12 5.72 -0.35
N ALA A 1162 19.43 6.97 -0.72
CA ALA A 1162 20.78 7.54 -0.76
C ALA A 1162 21.08 8.58 0.36
N CYS A 1163 20.07 9.23 0.94
CA CYS A 1163 20.21 10.43 1.79
C CYS A 1163 21.09 10.31 3.04
N LYS A 1164 21.38 9.10 3.51
CA LYS A 1164 22.28 8.84 4.66
C LYS A 1164 23.73 8.53 4.25
N GLY A 1165 24.11 8.69 2.98
CA GLY A 1165 25.49 8.59 2.46
C GLY A 1165 25.97 7.19 2.08
N GLU A 1166 25.10 6.18 2.13
CA GLU A 1166 25.29 4.81 1.64
C GLU A 1166 23.97 4.36 1.00
N VAL A 1167 24.00 3.57 -0.08
CA VAL A 1167 22.78 3.05 -0.71
C VAL A 1167 22.15 1.98 0.17
N PHE A 1168 20.98 2.29 0.75
CA PHE A 1168 20.21 1.35 1.54
C PHE A 1168 19.05 0.77 0.73
N GLY A 1169 19.12 -0.54 0.45
CA GLY A 1169 17.99 -1.29 -0.13
C GLY A 1169 16.85 -1.44 0.86
N ILE A 1170 15.60 -1.39 0.38
CA ILE A 1170 14.34 -1.34 1.15
C ILE A 1170 13.97 -2.72 1.78
N THR A 1171 14.98 -3.46 2.23
CA THR A 1171 14.87 -4.71 2.97
C THR A 1171 14.66 -4.41 4.47
N ARG A 1172 14.25 -5.41 5.26
CA ARG A 1172 14.20 -5.28 6.73
C ARG A 1172 15.48 -4.70 7.34
N PHE A 1173 16.64 -5.04 6.77
CA PHE A 1173 17.96 -4.60 7.22
C PHE A 1173 18.37 -3.20 6.75
N GLY A 1174 17.72 -2.65 5.71
CA GLY A 1174 17.91 -1.28 5.27
C GLY A 1174 16.91 -0.32 5.92
N ILE A 1175 15.63 -0.72 6.03
CA ILE A 1175 14.60 0.06 6.74
C ILE A 1175 15.04 0.29 8.21
N SER A 1176 15.62 -0.72 8.88
CA SER A 1176 16.18 -0.59 10.24
C SER A 1176 17.48 0.23 10.36
N LYS A 1177 17.95 0.81 9.26
CA LYS A 1177 19.04 1.81 9.20
C LYS A 1177 18.56 3.18 8.74
N MET A 1178 17.53 3.23 7.89
CA MET A 1178 16.86 4.45 7.43
C MET A 1178 16.06 5.10 8.56
N LYS A 1179 15.23 4.30 9.26
CA LYS A 1179 14.28 4.75 10.29
C LYS A 1179 14.67 4.24 11.67
N PHE A 1180 14.27 5.01 12.69
CA PHE A 1180 14.64 4.79 14.09
C PHE A 1180 13.49 4.25 14.95
N SER A 1181 12.22 4.53 14.60
CA SER A 1181 11.06 4.15 15.42
C SER A 1181 10.92 2.63 15.58
N THR A 1182 10.90 2.18 16.82
CA THR A 1182 10.86 0.75 17.19
C THR A 1182 9.51 0.14 16.89
N LEU A 1183 8.42 0.85 17.16
CA LEU A 1183 7.06 0.34 16.89
C LEU A 1183 6.81 0.13 15.39
N MET A 1184 7.30 1.04 14.54
CA MET A 1184 7.24 0.91 13.08
C MET A 1184 8.01 -0.35 12.62
N LEU A 1185 9.25 -0.54 13.08
CA LEU A 1185 10.04 -1.74 12.74
C LEU A 1185 9.34 -3.03 13.23
N ALA A 1186 8.83 -3.02 14.46
CA ALA A 1186 8.13 -4.17 15.06
C ALA A 1186 6.82 -4.53 14.32
N SER A 1187 6.14 -3.55 13.72
CA SER A 1187 4.95 -3.76 12.88
C SER A 1187 5.26 -4.41 11.52
N PHE A 1188 6.50 -4.27 11.05
CA PHE A 1188 6.92 -4.76 9.73
C PHE A 1188 7.34 -6.24 9.80
N GLU A 1189 8.45 -6.54 10.48
CA GLU A 1189 9.05 -7.88 10.64
C GLU A 1189 9.84 -8.01 11.96
N GLN A 1190 10.17 -9.24 12.36
CA GLN A 1190 11.02 -9.53 13.54
C GLN A 1190 10.62 -8.79 14.83
N THR A 1191 9.31 -8.67 15.07
CA THR A 1191 8.67 -7.93 16.18
C THR A 1191 9.35 -8.10 17.53
N GLY A 1192 9.69 -9.32 17.93
CA GLY A 1192 10.34 -9.60 19.22
C GLY A 1192 11.76 -9.09 19.31
N ASP A 1193 12.57 -9.33 18.27
CA ASP A 1193 13.99 -8.94 18.25
C ASP A 1193 14.14 -7.42 18.44
N HIS A 1194 13.29 -6.63 17.76
CA HIS A 1194 13.31 -5.17 17.85
C HIS A 1194 12.85 -4.66 19.22
N LEU A 1195 11.79 -5.23 19.82
CA LEU A 1195 11.33 -4.84 21.15
C LEU A 1195 12.37 -5.20 22.24
N PHE A 1196 13.00 -6.38 22.17
CA PHE A 1196 14.03 -6.78 23.12
C PHE A 1196 15.36 -6.01 22.93
N GLU A 1197 15.72 -5.64 21.70
CA GLU A 1197 16.87 -4.76 21.43
C GLU A 1197 16.64 -3.33 21.94
N ALA A 1198 15.41 -2.81 21.84
CA ALA A 1198 15.02 -1.51 22.35
C ALA A 1198 15.04 -1.45 23.88
N ALA A 1199 14.43 -2.44 24.55
CA ALA A 1199 14.35 -2.51 26.01
C ALA A 1199 15.73 -2.61 26.68
N ILE A 1200 16.69 -3.33 26.10
CA ILE A 1200 18.07 -3.42 26.63
C ILE A 1200 18.86 -2.10 26.46
N ARG A 1201 18.44 -1.23 25.54
CA ARG A 1201 19.14 0.04 25.25
C ARG A 1201 18.48 1.26 25.89
N ASN A 1202 17.40 1.08 26.64
CA ASN A 1202 16.55 2.15 27.15
C ASN A 1202 16.17 3.14 26.02
N TRP A 1203 15.72 2.59 24.89
CA TRP A 1203 15.37 3.40 23.72
C TRP A 1203 14.09 4.21 23.95
N LYS A 1204 14.12 5.46 23.48
CA LYS A 1204 13.03 6.43 23.59
C LYS A 1204 12.48 6.75 22.20
N ASP A 1205 11.25 6.34 21.94
CA ASP A 1205 10.60 6.40 20.63
C ASP A 1205 9.58 7.55 20.60
N ALA A 1206 9.85 8.59 19.81
CA ALA A 1206 9.02 9.78 19.75
C ALA A 1206 7.86 9.57 18.76
N ILE A 1207 6.63 9.85 19.19
CA ILE A 1207 5.42 9.51 18.41
C ILE A 1207 5.21 10.57 17.33
N LYS A 1208 5.93 10.40 16.21
CA LYS A 1208 5.96 11.33 15.06
C LYS A 1208 5.77 10.66 13.70
N GLY A 1209 6.18 9.39 13.54
CA GLY A 1209 5.91 8.63 12.33
C GLY A 1209 4.45 8.19 12.24
N VAL A 1210 4.05 7.81 11.02
CA VAL A 1210 2.67 7.42 10.71
C VAL A 1210 2.29 6.13 11.42
N SER A 1211 3.18 5.13 11.42
CA SER A 1211 2.94 3.81 12.02
C SER A 1211 2.67 3.88 13.51
N GLU A 1212 3.54 4.52 14.28
CA GLU A 1212 3.43 4.65 15.73
C GLU A 1212 2.20 5.49 16.13
N SER A 1213 1.89 6.56 15.39
CA SER A 1213 0.69 7.37 15.62
C SER A 1213 -0.58 6.53 15.48
N ILE A 1214 -0.71 5.74 14.40
CA ILE A 1214 -1.85 4.83 14.17
C ILE A 1214 -1.94 3.73 15.23
N ILE A 1215 -0.80 3.14 15.63
CA ILE A 1215 -0.75 2.08 16.65
C ILE A 1215 -1.26 2.57 18.01
N ILE A 1216 -0.99 3.83 18.34
CA ILE A 1216 -1.33 4.44 19.64
C ILE A 1216 -2.72 5.11 19.60
N GLY A 1217 -3.22 5.46 18.41
CA GLY A 1217 -4.46 6.24 18.24
C GLY A 1217 -4.25 7.76 18.36
N ALA A 1218 -3.04 8.25 18.11
CA ALA A 1218 -2.74 9.67 18.04
C ALA A 1218 -2.94 10.21 16.60
N PRO A 1219 -3.36 11.48 16.42
CA PRO A 1219 -3.44 12.09 15.10
C PRO A 1219 -2.05 12.21 14.47
N ILE A 1220 -1.97 11.89 13.18
CA ILE A 1220 -0.73 11.86 12.38
C ILE A 1220 -0.30 13.30 12.06
N SER A 1221 0.98 13.63 12.18
CA SER A 1221 1.52 14.98 11.90
C SER A 1221 1.77 15.27 10.42
N MET A 1222 0.93 14.75 9.52
CA MET A 1222 1.03 14.86 8.05
C MET A 1222 -0.38 15.05 7.47
N GLY A 1223 -0.49 15.60 6.25
CA GLY A 1223 -1.78 15.97 5.68
C GLY A 1223 -2.50 17.02 6.52
N THR A 1224 -3.78 16.80 6.81
CA THR A 1224 -4.63 17.68 7.64
C THR A 1224 -4.08 17.89 9.05
N GLY A 1225 -3.46 16.87 9.65
CA GLY A 1225 -2.82 16.95 10.97
C GLY A 1225 -1.45 17.64 11.00
N SER A 1226 -1.02 18.28 9.90
CA SER A 1226 0.22 19.09 9.87
C SER A 1226 0.07 20.50 10.46
N VAL A 1227 -1.17 20.96 10.69
CA VAL A 1227 -1.51 22.26 11.26
C VAL A 1227 -2.45 22.09 12.46
N GLU A 1228 -2.31 22.96 13.45
CA GLU A 1228 -3.24 23.07 14.58
C GLU A 1228 -4.12 24.31 14.37
N LEU A 1229 -5.44 24.15 14.52
CA LEU A 1229 -6.42 25.23 14.36
C LEU A 1229 -6.73 25.84 15.73
N PHE A 1230 -6.51 27.15 15.86
CA PHE A 1230 -6.89 27.94 17.02
C PHE A 1230 -8.14 28.77 16.71
N TYR A 1231 -9.11 28.76 17.63
CA TYR A 1231 -10.24 29.67 17.58
C TYR A 1231 -9.74 31.11 17.75
N LYS A 1232 -10.21 32.02 16.88
CA LYS A 1232 -9.79 33.43 16.85
C LYS A 1232 -10.65 34.30 17.75
#